data_AF-A0A8X8WCA0-F1
#
_entry.id   AF-A0A8X8WCA0-F1
#
_cell.length_a   1.000
_cell.length_b   1.000
_cell.length_c   1.000
_cell.angle_alpha   90.00
_cell.angle_beta   90.00
_cell.angle_gamma   90.00
#
_symmetry.space_group_name_H-M   'P 1'
#
loop_
_entity.id
_entity.type
_entity.pdbx_description
1 polymer ?
#
loop_
_entity_poly.entity_id
_entity_poly.type
_entity_poly.pdbx_seq_one_letter_code
_entity_poly.pdbx_strand_id
1 'polypeptide(L)'
;MSNQKLTRKLCIEVTSASKIGLISEELCIGCGICVKKCPFEAIQIINLPKDLDKDTTHRYGPNTFKLHRLPVPRPGQVLGLVGTNGIGKSTALRVLAGSLKPNLGRFNNPPDWQEILTYFRGSDLQNFFTHILEDNLKAITKPQHIDHIRKAVQGNVGQVLSERDEKNMKQELAADLELIQIMDCNVGDLSGGELQRFAIAVAAVQNADIYMFDEPSSFLDVKQRLKAAQVVRSLLRPNSYVIVVEHDLSVLDYLSDFICCYGKPGVYGVVTLPFSVREGINIFLAGFVPTENLRFRDESLTFKVVETPQEEIETYARYKYPTMTKTQGKFRLKAVKGEFTDSQIIVMLGENGTGKMTFIRMLAGFLTPDSVEGSDVEIPKFNFSYKPQQINPKFKDSVQELLHKKIRDAYMHPQFVSDVMKPLLIEQLMDEKLRTFLVENYKELPSLFVLDRRLHLLSSMLQSCIICIIYEHPNANEALQPLPRGVLRLVVLNVDVSRLPVPRLGKVLGLVGTNGIGKSTALKVLAGKLKPNLGRFDNLPDWDEILTHFRRSELHSYFTRIREDNLKAVTKPQHIDHIPNVVQGNVGQFLSERDTKRELAAELESIHVMDRNVGDLSGGELQRFAIATVALQNADIYMFDEPSSYLDVKQRLKVAQVVRSLLQPDSYVIVVEHDLSLVEYLSDFICCIYGRPGVYGVVTLPFSVRDGINVFLSGFDRNDNLRFRDETLTLKIVETPQENAEEIETRARYKYPTMTRTQGNFRLKVLEGEFTDSQIIVMLGENGTGKTTFIRMLAGLLNPDSVEGSDMEIPEFNVSYKPQKMSPKVKCSAGMLLRSKIPDACMDPHFVSDVMKPLLIEQLMDIQIENLSGGELQRVAITLCLGKASSNPYDCYLYFWCFVSHLVSSTWCGLQPADIYLLDEPSAHLDAEMRIVASKVIKRFILDRKKTAFVAEHDFIMATYLADRMIVYEGKPSIDCVANPPQSLMTGMNLFLSHLDITFRRDPANFWHRINKQDLTEDREQSYYYLDD
;
A
#
# COMPACT_ATOMS: atom_id res chain seq x y z
N MET A 1 -30.36 -31.87 -51.58
CA MET A 1 -31.38 -32.11 -50.54
C MET A 1 -30.80 -33.03 -49.48
N SER A 2 -30.41 -32.50 -48.32
CA SER A 2 -30.63 -33.08 -46.98
C SER A 2 -29.88 -32.25 -45.95
N ASN A 3 -30.64 -31.43 -45.23
CA ASN A 3 -30.27 -30.56 -44.11
C ASN A 3 -29.24 -31.17 -43.13
N GLN A 4 -28.05 -30.57 -43.02
CA GLN A 4 -27.30 -30.54 -41.77
C GLN A 4 -27.30 -29.10 -41.25
N LYS A 5 -28.24 -28.81 -40.35
CA LYS A 5 -28.20 -27.62 -39.49
C LYS A 5 -26.95 -27.72 -38.61
N LEU A 6 -25.90 -26.97 -38.93
CA LEU A 6 -24.86 -26.63 -37.97
C LEU A 6 -25.51 -25.81 -36.85
N THR A 7 -25.85 -26.46 -35.73
CA THR A 7 -26.16 -25.77 -34.49
C THR A 7 -24.91 -24.97 -34.08
N ARG A 8 -24.97 -23.64 -34.17
CA ARG A 8 -23.97 -22.74 -33.56
C ARG A 8 -23.99 -22.98 -32.05
N LYS A 9 -23.14 -23.89 -31.55
CA LYS A 9 -22.93 -24.06 -30.11
C LYS A 9 -22.33 -22.76 -29.56
N LEU A 10 -22.91 -22.23 -28.48
CA LEU A 10 -22.41 -21.02 -27.81
C LEU A 10 -21.32 -21.41 -26.81
N CYS A 11 -20.26 -20.58 -26.70
CA CYS A 11 -19.18 -20.82 -25.74
C CYS A 11 -19.63 -20.65 -24.29
N ILE A 12 -20.64 -19.80 -24.05
CA ILE A 12 -21.26 -19.60 -22.73
C ILE A 12 -22.75 -19.81 -22.91
N GLU A 13 -23.30 -20.80 -22.21
CA GLU A 13 -24.73 -21.09 -22.16
C GLU A 13 -25.30 -20.62 -20.83
N VAL A 14 -26.14 -19.58 -20.89
CA VAL A 14 -26.92 -19.08 -19.77
C VAL A 14 -28.36 -18.98 -20.26
N THR A 15 -29.24 -19.79 -19.68
CA THR A 15 -30.69 -19.72 -19.95
C THR A 15 -31.38 -18.99 -18.81
N SER A 16 -32.54 -18.38 -19.06
CA SER A 16 -33.32 -17.70 -18.02
C SER A 16 -33.77 -18.62 -16.86
N ALA A 17 -33.72 -19.94 -17.06
CA ALA A 17 -34.01 -20.94 -16.04
C ALA A 17 -32.75 -21.49 -15.32
N SER A 18 -31.53 -21.26 -15.85
CA SER A 18 -30.31 -21.79 -15.27
C SER A 18 -29.83 -20.95 -14.10
N LYS A 19 -29.62 -21.57 -12.94
CA LYS A 19 -29.06 -20.93 -11.74
C LYS A 19 -27.54 -20.68 -11.83
N ILE A 20 -26.85 -21.35 -12.75
CA ILE A 20 -25.39 -21.33 -12.93
C ILE A 20 -25.10 -21.18 -14.42
N GLY A 21 -24.13 -20.35 -14.80
CA GLY A 21 -23.67 -20.21 -16.18
C GLY A 21 -22.71 -21.34 -16.57
N LEU A 22 -22.97 -21.99 -17.71
CA LEU A 22 -22.13 -23.07 -18.21
C LEU A 22 -21.17 -22.54 -19.29
N ILE A 23 -19.88 -22.62 -19.03
CA ILE A 23 -18.82 -22.31 -20.00
C ILE A 23 -18.36 -23.60 -20.68
N SER A 24 -18.35 -23.63 -22.01
CA SER A 24 -17.83 -24.73 -22.82
C SER A 24 -16.32 -24.61 -22.97
N GLU A 25 -15.57 -25.58 -22.45
CA GLU A 25 -14.10 -25.63 -22.53
C GLU A 25 -13.61 -25.84 -23.98
N GLU A 26 -14.33 -26.62 -24.78
CA GLU A 26 -13.96 -26.95 -26.17
C GLU A 26 -14.03 -25.74 -27.12
N LEU A 27 -14.98 -24.82 -26.86
CA LEU A 27 -15.19 -23.61 -27.67
C LEU A 27 -14.44 -22.40 -27.10
N CYS A 28 -13.92 -22.51 -25.87
CA CYS A 28 -13.22 -21.42 -25.21
C CYS A 28 -11.82 -21.27 -25.80
N ILE A 29 -11.57 -20.13 -26.45
CA ILE A 29 -10.27 -19.78 -27.01
C ILE A 29 -9.30 -19.16 -25.99
N GLY A 30 -9.65 -19.16 -24.70
CA GLY A 30 -8.79 -18.59 -23.65
C GLY A 30 -8.66 -17.06 -23.67
N CYS A 31 -9.57 -16.34 -24.32
CA CYS A 31 -9.46 -14.89 -24.56
C CYS A 31 -9.63 -14.01 -23.30
N GLY A 32 -10.09 -14.56 -22.18
CA GLY A 32 -10.23 -13.81 -20.91
C GLY A 32 -11.32 -12.73 -20.90
N ILE A 33 -12.08 -12.54 -21.98
CA ILE A 33 -13.06 -11.45 -22.12
C ILE A 33 -14.22 -11.61 -21.12
N CYS A 34 -14.67 -12.83 -20.87
CA CYS A 34 -15.76 -13.09 -19.92
C CYS A 34 -15.34 -12.87 -18.46
N VAL A 35 -14.06 -13.03 -18.12
CA VAL A 35 -13.50 -12.71 -16.79
C VAL A 35 -13.61 -11.20 -16.56
N LYS A 36 -13.13 -10.39 -17.51
CA LYS A 36 -13.16 -8.92 -17.43
C LYS A 36 -14.57 -8.33 -17.45
N LYS A 37 -15.53 -9.02 -18.08
CA LYS A 37 -16.93 -8.60 -18.15
C LYS A 37 -17.77 -9.07 -16.96
N CYS A 38 -17.27 -9.97 -16.12
CA CYS A 38 -17.99 -10.45 -14.95
C CYS A 38 -17.92 -9.41 -13.82
N PRO A 39 -19.05 -8.83 -13.38
CA PRO A 39 -19.04 -7.78 -12.34
C PRO A 39 -18.73 -8.32 -10.93
N PHE A 40 -18.74 -9.64 -10.75
CA PHE A 40 -18.54 -10.32 -9.46
C PHE A 40 -17.27 -11.18 -9.44
N GLU A 41 -16.42 -11.11 -10.47
CA GLU A 41 -15.21 -11.95 -10.62
C GLU A 41 -15.45 -13.48 -10.51
N ALA A 42 -16.69 -13.93 -10.68
CA ALA A 42 -17.09 -15.34 -10.52
C ALA A 42 -16.54 -16.28 -11.62
N ILE A 43 -15.95 -15.72 -12.69
CA ILE A 43 -15.39 -16.48 -13.81
C ILE A 43 -13.89 -16.32 -13.82
N GLN A 44 -13.16 -17.44 -13.77
CA GLN A 44 -11.70 -17.48 -13.96
C GLN A 44 -11.38 -18.35 -15.18
N ILE A 45 -10.65 -17.82 -16.15
CA ILE A 45 -10.08 -18.58 -17.27
C ILE A 45 -8.61 -18.84 -16.97
N ILE A 46 -8.22 -20.11 -16.95
CA ILE A 46 -6.83 -20.53 -16.79
C ILE A 46 -6.38 -21.23 -18.07
N ASN A 47 -5.26 -20.77 -18.62
CA ASN A 47 -4.62 -21.42 -19.75
C ASN A 47 -3.67 -22.50 -19.21
N LEU A 48 -4.13 -23.75 -19.24
CA LEU A 48 -3.29 -24.91 -18.90
C LEU A 48 -2.50 -25.37 -20.14
N PRO A 49 -1.27 -25.91 -19.95
CA PRO A 49 -0.57 -26.62 -21.02
C PRO A 49 -1.45 -27.74 -21.61
N LYS A 50 -1.49 -27.85 -22.94
CA LYS A 50 -2.36 -28.82 -23.66
C LYS A 50 -2.14 -30.29 -23.24
N ASP A 51 -0.96 -30.60 -22.70
CA ASP A 51 -0.61 -31.94 -22.25
C ASP A 51 -1.28 -32.34 -20.93
N LEU A 52 -1.72 -31.37 -20.11
CA LEU A 52 -2.32 -31.63 -18.79
C LEU A 52 -3.80 -32.03 -18.84
N ASP A 53 -4.55 -31.62 -19.87
CA ASP A 53 -5.96 -32.03 -20.03
C ASP A 53 -6.09 -33.53 -20.25
N LYS A 54 -5.09 -34.16 -20.90
CA LYS A 54 -5.02 -35.62 -21.11
C LYS A 54 -4.84 -36.39 -19.80
N ASP A 55 -4.22 -35.76 -18.80
CA ASP A 55 -3.86 -36.35 -17.50
C ASP A 55 -4.95 -36.12 -16.41
N THR A 56 -6.18 -35.76 -16.80
CA THR A 56 -7.27 -35.50 -15.86
C THR A 56 -7.75 -36.79 -15.19
N THR A 57 -7.64 -36.86 -13.86
CA THR A 57 -7.98 -38.06 -13.07
C THR A 57 -9.37 -37.99 -12.46
N HIS A 58 -9.77 -36.83 -11.94
CA HIS A 58 -11.10 -36.65 -11.35
C HIS A 58 -11.65 -35.23 -11.51
N ARG A 59 -12.97 -35.11 -11.64
CA ARG A 59 -13.72 -33.84 -11.70
C ARG A 59 -15.09 -33.99 -11.05
N TYR A 60 -15.53 -33.04 -10.23
CA TYR A 60 -16.83 -33.12 -9.54
C TYR A 60 -18.02 -32.73 -10.44
N GLY A 61 -17.82 -31.83 -11.39
CA GLY A 61 -18.86 -31.31 -12.28
C GLY A 61 -18.33 -30.25 -13.26
N PRO A 62 -19.19 -29.70 -14.13
CA PRO A 62 -18.79 -28.69 -15.10
C PRO A 62 -18.33 -27.41 -14.37
N ASN A 63 -17.22 -26.82 -14.82
CA ASN A 63 -16.57 -25.63 -14.23
C ASN A 63 -16.21 -25.73 -12.74
N THR A 64 -16.04 -26.96 -12.23
CA THR A 64 -15.55 -27.22 -10.86
C THR A 64 -14.11 -27.70 -10.87
N PHE A 65 -13.54 -27.85 -9.67
CA PHE A 65 -12.20 -28.35 -9.42
C PHE A 65 -11.86 -29.62 -10.24
N LYS A 66 -10.70 -29.58 -10.90
CA LYS A 66 -10.11 -30.71 -11.63
C LYS A 66 -8.84 -31.20 -10.93
N LEU A 67 -8.74 -32.51 -10.74
CA LEU A 67 -7.51 -33.18 -10.31
C LEU A 67 -6.81 -33.77 -11.54
N HIS A 68 -5.55 -33.45 -11.70
CA HIS A 68 -4.65 -33.96 -12.74
C HIS A 68 -3.56 -34.80 -12.08
N ARG A 69 -3.35 -36.00 -12.61
CA ARG A 69 -2.47 -37.04 -12.06
C ARG A 69 -2.87 -37.49 -10.65
N LEU A 70 -2.21 -38.54 -10.16
CA LEU A 70 -2.33 -39.05 -8.80
C LEU A 70 -0.92 -39.34 -8.27
N PRO A 71 -0.66 -39.16 -6.98
CA PRO A 71 0.64 -39.50 -6.44
C PRO A 71 0.77 -41.02 -6.38
N VAL A 72 1.97 -41.52 -6.69
CA VAL A 72 2.24 -42.95 -6.79
C VAL A 72 2.78 -43.45 -5.45
N PRO A 73 2.00 -44.20 -4.65
CA PRO A 73 2.48 -44.74 -3.40
C PRO A 73 3.41 -45.93 -3.66
N ARG A 74 4.53 -45.99 -2.95
CA ARG A 74 5.49 -47.11 -3.00
C ARG A 74 5.50 -47.85 -1.67
N PRO A 75 5.60 -49.19 -1.69
CA PRO A 75 5.63 -49.96 -0.46
C PRO A 75 6.97 -49.72 0.27
N GLY A 76 6.93 -49.69 1.60
CA GLY A 76 8.10 -49.47 2.44
C GLY A 76 8.67 -48.05 2.37
N GLN A 77 7.91 -47.08 1.86
CA GLN A 77 8.28 -45.66 1.80
C GLN A 77 7.14 -44.77 2.30
N VAL A 78 7.48 -43.62 2.86
CA VAL A 78 6.52 -42.58 3.26
C VAL A 78 6.40 -41.54 2.15
N LEU A 79 5.21 -41.43 1.56
CA LEU A 79 4.89 -40.43 0.56
C LEU A 79 4.29 -39.18 1.22
N GLY A 80 5.01 -38.07 1.14
CA GLY A 80 4.59 -36.76 1.62
C GLY A 80 3.87 -35.94 0.56
N LEU A 81 2.72 -35.37 0.90
CA LEU A 81 1.96 -34.49 0.02
C LEU A 81 1.93 -33.08 0.62
N VAL A 82 2.46 -32.09 -0.13
CA VAL A 82 2.57 -30.69 0.32
C VAL A 82 1.88 -29.73 -0.64
N GLY A 83 1.14 -28.76 -0.10
CA GLY A 83 0.61 -27.65 -0.87
C GLY A 83 -0.48 -26.88 -0.15
N THR A 84 -0.97 -25.82 -0.76
CA THR A 84 -2.03 -24.96 -0.20
C THR A 84 -3.37 -25.68 -0.03
N ASN A 85 -4.29 -25.14 0.77
CA ASN A 85 -5.62 -25.73 0.91
C ASN A 85 -6.43 -25.60 -0.39
N GLY A 86 -7.30 -26.57 -0.68
CA GLY A 86 -8.16 -26.53 -1.88
C GLY A 86 -7.52 -26.98 -3.19
N ILE A 87 -6.35 -27.63 -3.16
CA ILE A 87 -5.64 -28.15 -4.35
C ILE A 87 -5.93 -29.63 -4.66
N GLY A 88 -6.82 -30.28 -3.89
CA GLY A 88 -7.21 -31.69 -4.10
C GLY A 88 -6.40 -32.76 -3.38
N LYS A 89 -5.60 -32.44 -2.35
CA LYS A 89 -4.85 -33.43 -1.55
C LYS A 89 -5.76 -34.49 -0.91
N SER A 90 -6.82 -34.05 -0.22
CA SER A 90 -7.80 -34.95 0.39
C SER A 90 -8.63 -35.71 -0.65
N THR A 91 -8.86 -35.13 -1.83
CA THR A 91 -9.49 -35.85 -2.96
C THR A 91 -8.57 -36.97 -3.47
N ALA A 92 -7.27 -36.70 -3.64
CA ALA A 92 -6.29 -37.72 -4.02
C ALA A 92 -6.20 -38.85 -2.98
N LEU A 93 -6.20 -38.53 -1.68
CA LEU A 93 -6.28 -39.52 -0.61
C LEU A 93 -7.54 -40.39 -0.70
N ARG A 94 -8.71 -39.79 -0.93
CA ARG A 94 -9.97 -40.54 -1.07
C ARG A 94 -9.97 -41.49 -2.27
N VAL A 95 -9.33 -41.07 -3.37
CA VAL A 95 -9.15 -41.91 -4.56
C VAL A 95 -8.20 -43.08 -4.28
N LEU A 96 -7.06 -42.82 -3.64
CA LEU A 96 -6.11 -43.86 -3.26
C LEU A 96 -6.67 -44.80 -2.17
N ALA A 97 -7.58 -44.31 -1.32
CA ALA A 97 -8.27 -45.12 -0.32
C ALA A 97 -9.40 -45.98 -0.91
N GLY A 98 -9.71 -45.83 -2.21
CA GLY A 98 -10.83 -46.52 -2.86
C GLY A 98 -12.22 -45.99 -2.47
N SER A 99 -12.30 -45.00 -1.59
CA SER A 99 -13.56 -44.37 -1.16
C SER A 99 -14.20 -43.51 -2.26
N LEU A 100 -13.40 -43.00 -3.21
CA LEU A 100 -13.85 -42.22 -4.35
C LEU A 100 -13.28 -42.81 -5.64
N LYS A 101 -14.14 -43.23 -6.56
CA LYS A 101 -13.72 -43.75 -7.86
C LYS A 101 -13.28 -42.57 -8.77
N PRO A 102 -12.10 -42.65 -9.42
CA PRO A 102 -11.70 -41.62 -10.38
C PRO A 102 -12.61 -41.70 -11.61
N ASN A 103 -13.03 -40.55 -12.13
CA ASN A 103 -13.97 -40.49 -13.25
C ASN A 103 -13.31 -40.04 -14.57
N LEU A 104 -12.00 -39.83 -14.59
CA LEU A 104 -11.22 -39.45 -15.77
C LEU A 104 -11.78 -38.20 -16.48
N GLY A 105 -12.38 -37.28 -15.71
CA GLY A 105 -13.04 -36.08 -16.22
C GLY A 105 -14.48 -36.28 -16.72
N ARG A 106 -14.98 -37.53 -16.79
CA ARG A 106 -16.34 -37.89 -17.20
C ARG A 106 -17.29 -37.97 -15.99
N PHE A 107 -17.83 -36.83 -15.57
CA PHE A 107 -18.72 -36.75 -14.40
C PHE A 107 -20.16 -37.22 -14.66
N ASN A 108 -20.67 -37.10 -15.90
CA ASN A 108 -22.03 -37.53 -16.25
C ASN A 108 -22.17 -39.05 -16.43
N ASN A 109 -21.11 -39.71 -16.89
CA ASN A 109 -21.07 -41.16 -17.05
C ASN A 109 -19.69 -41.68 -16.60
N PRO A 110 -19.53 -41.93 -15.28
CA PRO A 110 -18.23 -42.30 -14.74
C PRO A 110 -17.80 -43.69 -15.25
N PRO A 111 -16.54 -43.85 -15.70
CA PRO A 111 -15.99 -45.09 -16.24
C PRO A 111 -15.96 -46.22 -15.21
N ASP A 112 -15.89 -47.46 -15.71
CA ASP A 112 -15.68 -48.65 -14.89
C ASP A 112 -14.22 -48.90 -14.50
N TRP A 113 -13.99 -49.68 -13.44
CA TRP A 113 -12.64 -49.99 -12.95
C TRP A 113 -11.75 -50.59 -14.04
N GLN A 114 -12.33 -51.37 -14.96
CA GLN A 114 -11.62 -51.92 -16.12
C GLN A 114 -11.10 -50.82 -17.07
N GLU A 115 -11.91 -49.78 -17.30
CA GLU A 115 -11.52 -48.65 -18.14
C GLU A 115 -10.47 -47.78 -17.43
N ILE A 116 -10.60 -47.60 -16.11
CA ILE A 116 -9.61 -46.89 -15.28
C ILE A 116 -8.25 -47.61 -15.29
N LEU A 117 -8.23 -48.93 -15.14
CA LEU A 117 -7.00 -49.74 -15.22
C LEU A 117 -6.37 -49.67 -16.62
N THR A 118 -7.20 -49.58 -17.67
CA THR A 118 -6.73 -49.40 -19.04
C THR A 118 -6.12 -48.01 -19.25
N TYR A 119 -6.68 -46.98 -18.62
CA TYR A 119 -6.15 -45.62 -18.67
C TYR A 119 -4.78 -45.52 -17.99
N PHE A 120 -4.60 -46.16 -16.84
CA PHE A 120 -3.32 -46.18 -16.12
C PHE A 120 -2.34 -47.26 -16.61
N ARG A 121 -2.61 -47.88 -17.77
CA ARG A 121 -1.85 -49.04 -18.25
C ARG A 121 -0.36 -48.72 -18.43
N GLY A 122 0.50 -49.53 -17.82
CA GLY A 122 1.96 -49.34 -17.86
C GLY A 122 2.50 -48.34 -16.83
N SER A 123 1.67 -47.85 -15.91
CA SER A 123 2.10 -47.06 -14.75
C SER A 123 2.04 -47.88 -13.45
N ASP A 124 2.82 -47.47 -12.46
CA ASP A 124 2.83 -48.07 -11.11
C ASP A 124 1.45 -48.01 -10.41
N LEU A 125 0.62 -47.02 -10.77
CA LEU A 125 -0.76 -46.89 -10.25
C LEU A 125 -1.68 -48.02 -10.71
N GLN A 126 -1.42 -48.61 -11.89
CA GLN A 126 -2.19 -49.77 -12.35
C GLN A 126 -2.02 -50.94 -11.39
N ASN A 127 -0.79 -51.24 -10.99
CA ASN A 127 -0.49 -52.30 -10.05
C ASN A 127 -1.17 -52.01 -8.71
N PHE A 128 -1.06 -50.78 -8.21
CA PHE A 128 -1.70 -50.36 -6.95
C PHE A 128 -3.23 -50.52 -6.97
N PHE A 129 -3.92 -50.05 -8.01
CA PHE A 129 -5.38 -50.23 -8.11
C PHE A 129 -5.80 -51.68 -8.33
N THR A 130 -4.96 -52.47 -9.01
CA THR A 130 -5.20 -53.92 -9.17
C THR A 130 -5.11 -54.61 -7.80
N HIS A 131 -4.10 -54.29 -6.99
CA HIS A 131 -3.99 -54.80 -5.61
C HIS A 131 -5.16 -54.37 -4.70
N ILE A 132 -5.68 -53.14 -4.84
CA ILE A 132 -6.87 -52.71 -4.09
C ILE A 132 -8.10 -53.56 -4.46
N LEU A 133 -8.25 -53.93 -5.73
CA LEU A 133 -9.40 -54.68 -6.23
C LEU A 133 -9.29 -56.20 -6.01
N GLU A 134 -8.09 -56.76 -6.12
CA GLU A 134 -7.84 -58.21 -6.04
C GLU A 134 -7.46 -58.67 -4.62
N ASP A 135 -6.60 -57.92 -3.92
CA ASP A 135 -6.04 -58.32 -2.61
C ASP A 135 -6.82 -57.74 -1.42
N ASN A 136 -7.89 -56.98 -1.65
CA ASN A 136 -8.70 -56.32 -0.61
C ASN A 136 -7.83 -55.57 0.43
N LEU A 137 -6.84 -54.81 -0.04
CA LEU A 137 -5.95 -54.05 0.84
C LEU A 137 -6.75 -53.22 1.85
N LYS A 138 -6.51 -53.43 3.13
CA LYS A 138 -7.22 -52.69 4.19
C LYS A 138 -6.58 -51.30 4.29
N ALA A 139 -7.32 -50.28 3.88
CA ALA A 139 -6.91 -48.88 4.00
C ALA A 139 -7.47 -48.25 5.28
N ILE A 140 -6.58 -47.63 6.08
CA ILE A 140 -6.94 -46.88 7.28
C ILE A 140 -6.61 -45.41 7.06
N THR A 141 -7.61 -44.57 7.24
CA THR A 141 -7.50 -43.12 7.06
C THR A 141 -7.74 -42.40 8.37
N LYS A 142 -6.78 -41.59 8.81
CA LYS A 142 -7.03 -40.54 9.80
C LYS A 142 -7.65 -39.34 9.07
N PRO A 143 -8.90 -38.94 9.39
CA PRO A 143 -9.56 -37.83 8.72
C PRO A 143 -8.99 -36.46 9.14
N GLN A 144 -9.09 -35.47 8.26
CA GLN A 144 -8.63 -34.09 8.51
C GLN A 144 -9.37 -33.43 9.69
N HIS A 145 -10.70 -33.51 9.74
CA HIS A 145 -11.52 -32.89 10.78
C HIS A 145 -11.74 -33.81 11.98
N ILE A 146 -10.99 -33.58 13.06
CA ILE A 146 -11.09 -34.34 14.31
C ILE A 146 -12.40 -34.10 15.08
N ASP A 147 -13.11 -32.98 14.86
CA ASP A 147 -14.36 -32.69 15.57
C ASP A 147 -15.48 -33.69 15.25
N HIS A 148 -15.43 -34.35 14.09
CA HIS A 148 -16.38 -35.40 13.74
C HIS A 148 -16.16 -36.64 14.61
N ILE A 149 -14.91 -36.90 15.03
CA ILE A 149 -14.55 -38.02 15.91
C ILE A 149 -15.21 -37.82 17.29
N ARG A 150 -15.24 -36.58 17.81
CA ARG A 150 -15.91 -36.26 19.09
C ARG A 150 -17.41 -36.59 19.08
N LYS A 151 -18.07 -36.44 17.94
CA LYS A 151 -19.51 -36.71 17.80
C LYS A 151 -19.81 -38.17 17.50
N ALA A 152 -18.95 -38.81 16.71
CA ALA A 152 -19.15 -40.17 16.20
C ALA A 152 -18.73 -41.28 17.20
N VAL A 153 -17.75 -41.00 18.07
CA VAL A 153 -17.22 -41.99 19.02
C VAL A 153 -17.62 -41.61 20.44
N GLN A 154 -18.38 -42.49 21.09
CA GLN A 154 -18.80 -42.36 22.49
C GLN A 154 -18.07 -43.42 23.33
N GLY A 155 -17.48 -43.03 24.45
CA GLY A 155 -16.77 -43.94 25.37
C GLY A 155 -15.46 -43.37 25.91
N ASN A 156 -14.79 -44.16 26.74
CA ASN A 156 -13.47 -43.83 27.30
C ASN A 156 -12.34 -44.15 26.34
N VAL A 157 -11.30 -43.31 26.33
CA VAL A 157 -10.10 -43.48 25.49
C VAL A 157 -9.49 -44.87 25.62
N GLY A 158 -9.33 -45.36 26.86
CA GLY A 158 -8.74 -46.66 27.11
C GLY A 158 -9.57 -47.84 26.60
N GLN A 159 -10.90 -47.72 26.61
CA GLN A 159 -11.80 -48.75 26.11
C GLN A 159 -11.74 -48.82 24.58
N VAL A 160 -11.87 -47.67 23.91
CA VAL A 160 -11.84 -47.59 22.44
C VAL A 160 -10.49 -48.05 21.87
N LEU A 161 -9.38 -47.70 22.52
CA LEU A 161 -8.06 -48.18 22.12
C LEU A 161 -7.94 -49.70 22.28
N SER A 162 -8.54 -50.30 23.31
CA SER A 162 -8.49 -51.75 23.51
C SER A 162 -9.36 -52.50 22.51
N GLU A 163 -10.54 -51.95 22.18
CA GLU A 163 -11.44 -52.54 21.17
C GLU A 163 -10.83 -52.53 19.77
N ARG A 164 -9.99 -51.53 19.48
CA ARG A 164 -9.34 -51.37 18.17
C ARG A 164 -7.93 -51.95 18.12
N ASP A 165 -7.43 -52.52 19.21
CA ASP A 165 -6.07 -53.08 19.31
C ASP A 165 -5.92 -54.43 18.61
N GLU A 166 -5.51 -54.36 17.34
CA GLU A 166 -5.21 -55.53 16.52
C GLU A 166 -3.72 -55.93 16.62
N LYS A 167 -2.84 -55.03 17.09
CA LYS A 167 -1.37 -55.23 17.12
C LYS A 167 -0.80 -55.50 18.51
N ASN A 168 -1.60 -55.40 19.57
CA ASN A 168 -1.16 -55.41 20.98
C ASN A 168 -0.14 -54.31 21.31
N MET A 169 -0.20 -53.17 20.62
CA MET A 169 0.75 -52.05 20.77
C MET A 169 0.21 -50.92 21.64
N LYS A 170 -0.95 -51.12 22.28
CA LYS A 170 -1.64 -50.08 23.07
C LYS A 170 -0.73 -49.42 24.11
N GLN A 171 0.02 -50.20 24.89
CA GLN A 171 0.84 -49.64 25.99
C GLN A 171 2.02 -48.81 25.48
N GLU A 172 2.71 -49.29 24.45
CA GLU A 172 3.83 -48.59 23.82
C GLU A 172 3.36 -47.30 23.14
N LEU A 173 2.32 -47.38 22.31
CA LEU A 173 1.76 -46.21 21.63
C LEU A 173 1.14 -45.20 22.60
N ALA A 174 0.52 -45.65 23.70
CA ALA A 174 0.01 -44.76 24.73
C ALA A 174 1.14 -44.04 25.49
N ALA A 175 2.31 -44.67 25.65
CA ALA A 175 3.49 -44.04 26.24
C ALA A 175 4.11 -43.02 25.28
N ASP A 176 4.32 -43.41 24.02
CA ASP A 176 4.95 -42.57 22.99
C ASP A 176 4.12 -41.31 22.72
N LEU A 177 2.79 -41.44 22.62
CA LEU A 177 1.86 -40.34 22.38
C LEU A 177 1.36 -39.66 23.66
N GLU A 178 1.93 -39.98 24.83
CA GLU A 178 1.60 -39.36 26.12
C GLU A 178 0.09 -39.44 26.46
N LEU A 179 -0.56 -40.56 26.13
CA LEU A 179 -1.99 -40.79 26.35
C LEU A 179 -2.30 -41.41 27.72
N ILE A 180 -1.29 -41.87 28.46
CA ILE A 180 -1.44 -42.55 29.75
C ILE A 180 -2.31 -41.75 30.74
N GLN A 181 -2.16 -40.42 30.77
CA GLN A 181 -2.87 -39.56 31.72
C GLN A 181 -4.36 -39.35 31.39
N ILE A 182 -4.78 -39.66 30.16
CA ILE A 182 -6.14 -39.40 29.65
C ILE A 182 -6.91 -40.68 29.31
N MET A 183 -6.39 -41.85 29.71
CA MET A 183 -6.99 -43.16 29.43
C MET A 183 -8.41 -43.29 30.00
N ASP A 184 -8.66 -42.67 31.15
CA ASP A 184 -9.93 -42.70 31.86
C ASP A 184 -10.87 -41.54 31.47
N CYS A 185 -10.44 -40.67 30.55
CA CYS A 185 -11.25 -39.56 30.06
C CYS A 185 -12.18 -40.00 28.93
N ASN A 186 -13.35 -39.37 28.85
CA ASN A 186 -14.26 -39.50 27.71
C ASN A 186 -13.67 -38.82 26.47
N VAL A 187 -13.88 -39.42 25.30
CA VAL A 187 -13.40 -38.86 24.01
C VAL A 187 -13.98 -37.46 23.74
N GLY A 188 -15.21 -37.19 24.19
CA GLY A 188 -15.87 -35.90 24.02
C GLY A 188 -15.21 -34.73 24.77
N ASP A 189 -14.52 -35.01 25.88
CA ASP A 189 -13.95 -34.01 26.78
C ASP A 189 -12.48 -33.69 26.46
N LEU A 190 -11.87 -34.42 25.52
CA LEU A 190 -10.46 -34.25 25.15
C LEU A 190 -10.21 -32.90 24.47
N SER A 191 -9.05 -32.30 24.76
CA SER A 191 -8.55 -31.15 24.01
C SER A 191 -8.22 -31.53 22.56
N GLY A 192 -8.10 -30.56 21.66
CA GLY A 192 -7.80 -30.83 20.24
C GLY A 192 -6.48 -31.59 20.02
N GLY A 193 -5.44 -31.26 20.79
CA GLY A 193 -4.16 -31.97 20.74
C GLY A 193 -4.25 -33.40 21.28
N GLU A 194 -4.94 -33.61 22.41
CA GLU A 194 -5.19 -34.95 22.96
C GLU A 194 -6.01 -35.83 22.01
N LEU A 195 -7.06 -35.25 21.43
CA LEU A 195 -7.90 -35.93 20.45
C LEU A 195 -7.12 -36.30 19.18
N GLN A 196 -6.23 -35.43 18.73
CA GLN A 196 -5.35 -35.71 17.59
C GLN A 196 -4.39 -36.87 17.91
N ARG A 197 -3.74 -36.87 19.09
CA ARG A 197 -2.88 -37.97 19.52
C ARG A 197 -3.66 -39.29 19.64
N PHE A 198 -4.87 -39.23 20.19
CA PHE A 198 -5.79 -40.37 20.23
C PHE A 198 -6.15 -40.88 18.82
N ALA A 199 -6.47 -40.00 17.88
CA ALA A 199 -6.80 -40.39 16.50
C ALA A 199 -5.62 -41.06 15.79
N ILE A 200 -4.39 -40.56 16.00
CA ILE A 200 -3.17 -41.18 15.48
C ILE A 200 -2.96 -42.56 16.12
N ALA A 201 -3.14 -42.68 17.44
CA ALA A 201 -3.05 -43.95 18.14
C ALA A 201 -4.07 -44.96 17.59
N VAL A 202 -5.34 -44.59 17.44
CA VAL A 202 -6.40 -45.48 16.91
C VAL A 202 -6.06 -45.98 15.50
N ALA A 203 -5.46 -45.13 14.65
CA ALA A 203 -5.02 -45.54 13.32
C ALA A 203 -3.79 -46.45 13.37
N ALA A 204 -2.81 -46.16 14.23
CA ALA A 204 -1.56 -46.91 14.36
C ALA A 204 -1.75 -48.31 14.97
N VAL A 205 -2.67 -48.42 15.93
CA VAL A 205 -3.03 -49.62 16.68
C VAL A 205 -3.70 -50.69 15.80
N GLN A 206 -4.38 -50.28 14.73
CA GLN A 206 -5.02 -51.20 13.79
C GLN A 206 -4.03 -51.75 12.75
N ASN A 207 -4.23 -53.00 12.34
CA ASN A 207 -3.44 -53.63 11.29
C ASN A 207 -4.06 -53.36 9.91
N ALA A 208 -3.27 -52.75 9.03
CA ALA A 208 -3.64 -52.34 7.68
C ALA A 208 -2.43 -52.36 6.76
N ASP A 209 -2.70 -52.45 5.47
CA ASP A 209 -1.68 -52.44 4.41
C ASP A 209 -1.42 -51.00 3.95
N ILE A 210 -2.43 -50.14 4.02
CA ILE A 210 -2.35 -48.73 3.63
C ILE A 210 -2.70 -47.84 4.82
N TYR A 211 -1.74 -47.02 5.24
CA TYR A 211 -1.91 -46.01 6.28
C TYR A 211 -1.92 -44.61 5.67
N MET A 212 -2.99 -43.87 5.91
CA MET A 212 -3.15 -42.51 5.42
C MET A 212 -3.38 -41.54 6.56
N PHE A 213 -2.54 -40.51 6.64
CA PHE A 213 -2.63 -39.46 7.65
C PHE A 213 -2.87 -38.11 6.99
N ASP A 214 -4.08 -37.55 7.19
CA ASP A 214 -4.42 -36.20 6.75
C ASP A 214 -4.19 -35.20 7.91
N GLU A 215 -3.15 -34.37 7.78
CA GLU A 215 -2.67 -33.39 8.76
C GLU A 215 -2.49 -33.95 10.18
N PRO A 216 -1.56 -34.91 10.40
CA PRO A 216 -1.26 -35.44 11.74
C PRO A 216 -0.67 -34.42 12.72
N SER A 217 0.02 -33.36 12.26
CA SER A 217 0.70 -32.38 13.13
C SER A 217 -0.22 -31.29 13.71
N SER A 218 -1.44 -31.15 13.19
CA SER A 218 -2.39 -30.12 13.59
C SER A 218 -2.73 -30.19 15.09
N PHE A 219 -2.75 -29.04 15.77
CA PHE A 219 -2.97 -28.87 17.21
C PHE A 219 -1.90 -29.44 18.17
N LEU A 220 -0.83 -30.07 17.66
CA LEU A 220 0.27 -30.60 18.46
C LEU A 220 1.37 -29.55 18.70
N ASP A 221 2.04 -29.64 19.85
CA ASP A 221 3.27 -28.88 20.12
C ASP A 221 4.50 -29.51 19.43
N VAL A 222 5.63 -28.80 19.43
CA VAL A 222 6.85 -29.22 18.71
C VAL A 222 7.32 -30.63 19.09
N LYS A 223 7.32 -30.98 20.39
CA LYS A 223 7.76 -32.30 20.85
C LYS A 223 6.74 -33.38 20.47
N GLN A 224 5.47 -33.10 20.65
CA GLN A 224 4.38 -34.00 20.29
C GLN A 224 4.31 -34.25 18.79
N ARG A 225 4.62 -33.25 17.94
CA ARG A 225 4.73 -33.41 16.48
C ARG A 225 5.84 -34.38 16.11
N LEU A 226 7.02 -34.25 16.70
CA LEU A 226 8.14 -35.16 16.43
C LEU A 226 7.84 -36.59 16.89
N LYS A 227 7.21 -36.76 18.05
CA LYS A 227 6.75 -38.07 18.55
C LYS A 227 5.68 -38.69 17.66
N ALA A 228 4.67 -37.91 17.25
CA ALA A 228 3.67 -38.35 16.29
C ALA A 228 4.32 -38.76 14.96
N ALA A 229 5.32 -38.02 14.51
CA ALA A 229 6.06 -38.33 13.31
C ALA A 229 6.87 -39.64 13.43
N GLN A 230 7.51 -39.86 14.57
CA GLN A 230 8.19 -41.12 14.90
C GLN A 230 7.21 -42.31 14.87
N VAL A 231 6.02 -42.15 15.46
CA VAL A 231 4.98 -43.19 15.46
C VAL A 231 4.51 -43.47 14.03
N VAL A 232 4.22 -42.45 13.23
CA VAL A 232 3.81 -42.65 11.83
C VAL A 232 4.90 -43.39 11.04
N ARG A 233 6.17 -43.01 11.24
CA ARG A 233 7.31 -43.67 10.59
C ARG A 233 7.52 -45.10 11.08
N SER A 234 7.20 -45.42 12.33
CA SER A 234 7.26 -46.79 12.87
C SER A 234 6.27 -47.76 12.22
N LEU A 235 5.23 -47.25 11.57
CA LEU A 235 4.24 -48.07 10.85
C LEU A 235 4.79 -48.65 9.53
N LEU A 236 5.95 -48.14 9.08
CA LEU A 236 6.61 -48.55 7.85
C LEU A 236 7.04 -50.02 7.93
N ARG A 237 6.42 -50.85 7.10
CA ARG A 237 6.76 -52.26 6.85
C ARG A 237 7.11 -52.45 5.38
N PRO A 238 7.86 -53.51 5.00
CA PRO A 238 8.30 -53.73 3.62
C PRO A 238 7.17 -53.70 2.59
N ASN A 239 5.96 -54.14 2.97
CA ASN A 239 4.78 -54.21 2.10
C ASN A 239 3.69 -53.17 2.46
N SER A 240 3.94 -52.24 3.39
CA SER A 240 2.93 -51.23 3.74
C SER A 240 3.11 -49.95 2.93
N TYR A 241 2.01 -49.29 2.62
CA TYR A 241 1.99 -47.97 2.00
C TYR A 241 1.65 -46.93 3.05
N VAL A 242 2.49 -45.90 3.20
CA VAL A 242 2.24 -44.79 4.13
C VAL A 242 2.16 -43.49 3.34
N ILE A 243 1.03 -42.80 3.43
CA ILE A 243 0.79 -41.51 2.77
C ILE A 243 0.47 -40.48 3.83
N VAL A 244 1.18 -39.36 3.79
CA VAL A 244 1.02 -38.28 4.77
C VAL A 244 0.78 -36.96 4.03
N VAL A 245 -0.30 -36.26 4.40
CA VAL A 245 -0.55 -34.89 3.98
C VAL A 245 -0.14 -33.97 5.13
N GLU A 246 0.80 -33.07 4.86
CA GLU A 246 1.31 -32.13 5.85
C GLU A 246 1.49 -30.73 5.28
N HIS A 247 1.39 -29.75 6.18
CA HIS A 247 1.62 -28.34 5.90
C HIS A 247 2.89 -27.81 6.56
N ASP A 248 3.39 -28.50 7.60
CA ASP A 248 4.62 -28.16 8.29
C ASP A 248 5.82 -28.80 7.57
N LEU A 249 6.61 -27.97 6.87
CA LEU A 249 7.78 -28.42 6.11
C LEU A 249 8.82 -29.13 7.01
N SER A 250 8.91 -28.75 8.28
CA SER A 250 9.91 -29.32 9.21
C SER A 250 9.53 -30.74 9.63
N VAL A 251 8.23 -30.97 9.87
CA VAL A 251 7.70 -32.29 10.20
C VAL A 251 7.69 -33.18 8.95
N LEU A 252 7.36 -32.61 7.80
CA LEU A 252 7.38 -33.30 6.51
C LEU A 252 8.79 -33.81 6.14
N ASP A 253 9.83 -33.00 6.41
CA ASP A 253 11.24 -33.36 6.19
C ASP A 253 11.65 -34.61 6.98
N TYR A 254 11.17 -34.73 8.21
CA TYR A 254 11.42 -35.90 9.05
C TYR A 254 10.55 -37.11 8.68
N LEU A 255 9.31 -36.88 8.26
CA LEU A 255 8.33 -37.93 7.99
C LEU A 255 8.54 -38.64 6.66
N SER A 256 8.78 -37.86 5.61
CA SER A 256 8.60 -38.32 4.23
C SER A 256 9.93 -38.78 3.63
N ASP A 257 9.87 -39.71 2.69
CA ASP A 257 11.02 -40.07 1.84
C ASP A 257 10.93 -39.36 0.48
N PHE A 258 9.69 -39.13 0.01
CA PHE A 258 9.39 -38.41 -1.23
C PHE A 258 8.31 -37.35 -0.99
N ILE A 259 8.38 -36.26 -1.75
CA ILE A 259 7.41 -35.16 -1.71
C ILE A 259 6.81 -34.92 -3.09
N CYS A 260 5.48 -34.77 -3.13
CA CYS A 260 4.77 -34.25 -4.31
C CYS A 260 4.18 -32.86 -4.00
N CYS A 261 4.45 -31.91 -4.90
CA CYS A 261 3.99 -30.52 -4.87
C CYS A 261 2.74 -30.32 -5.76
N TYR A 262 1.96 -29.27 -5.46
CA TYR A 262 0.63 -29.04 -6.04
C TYR A 262 0.37 -27.58 -6.49
N GLY A 263 -0.55 -27.47 -7.47
CA GLY A 263 -0.98 -26.25 -8.17
C GLY A 263 -1.87 -25.25 -7.39
N LYS A 264 -2.82 -24.61 -8.09
CA LYS A 264 -3.53 -23.40 -7.62
C LYS A 264 -4.82 -23.72 -6.83
N PRO A 265 -5.04 -23.15 -5.63
CA PRO A 265 -6.25 -23.37 -4.82
C PRO A 265 -7.58 -23.21 -5.58
N GLY A 266 -8.51 -24.14 -5.39
CA GLY A 266 -9.91 -24.03 -5.83
C GLY A 266 -10.16 -24.23 -7.31
N VAL A 267 -9.12 -24.23 -8.16
CA VAL A 267 -9.30 -24.31 -9.62
C VAL A 267 -8.80 -25.65 -10.19
N TYR A 268 -7.54 -26.01 -9.93
CA TYR A 268 -7.00 -27.29 -10.37
C TYR A 268 -5.86 -27.77 -9.46
N GLY A 269 -5.75 -29.08 -9.31
CA GLY A 269 -4.64 -29.73 -8.64
C GLY A 269 -3.82 -30.50 -9.66
N VAL A 270 -2.54 -30.17 -9.84
CA VAL A 270 -1.59 -31.04 -10.55
C VAL A 270 -0.72 -31.73 -9.52
N VAL A 271 -0.69 -33.06 -9.54
CA VAL A 271 0.29 -33.83 -8.78
C VAL A 271 1.58 -33.91 -9.60
N THR A 272 2.65 -33.34 -9.06
CA THR A 272 3.99 -33.47 -9.65
C THR A 272 4.56 -34.87 -9.45
N LEU A 273 5.59 -35.21 -10.25
CA LEU A 273 6.38 -36.42 -10.01
C LEU A 273 7.03 -36.39 -8.60
N PRO A 274 7.26 -37.55 -7.96
CA PRO A 274 7.84 -37.59 -6.62
C PRO A 274 9.28 -37.09 -6.64
N PHE A 275 9.57 -36.04 -5.86
CA PHE A 275 10.92 -35.52 -5.64
C PHE A 275 11.50 -36.05 -4.34
N SER A 276 12.83 -36.06 -4.23
CA SER A 276 13.48 -36.22 -2.92
C SER A 276 13.03 -35.11 -1.99
N VAL A 277 12.95 -35.39 -0.69
CA VAL A 277 12.43 -34.43 0.31
C VAL A 277 13.10 -33.07 0.24
N ARG A 278 14.43 -33.04 0.22
CA ARG A 278 15.22 -31.80 0.15
C ARG A 278 14.94 -31.01 -1.13
N GLU A 279 14.86 -31.69 -2.26
CA GLU A 279 14.57 -31.07 -3.56
C GLU A 279 13.14 -30.55 -3.63
N GLY A 280 12.17 -31.34 -3.17
CA GLY A 280 10.75 -30.98 -3.11
C GLY A 280 10.49 -29.74 -2.25
N ILE A 281 11.12 -29.65 -1.07
CA ILE A 281 11.01 -28.46 -0.20
C ILE A 281 11.61 -27.22 -0.88
N ASN A 282 12.77 -27.33 -1.52
CA ASN A 282 13.39 -26.20 -2.21
C ASN A 282 12.56 -25.71 -3.40
N ILE A 283 12.01 -26.64 -4.19
CA ILE A 283 11.07 -26.34 -5.29
C ILE A 283 9.81 -25.65 -4.73
N PHE A 284 9.31 -26.11 -3.57
CA PHE A 284 8.16 -25.51 -2.90
C PHE A 284 8.43 -24.07 -2.43
N LEU A 285 9.63 -23.77 -1.93
CA LEU A 285 10.04 -22.43 -1.51
C LEU A 285 10.28 -21.48 -2.69
N ALA A 286 10.87 -22.00 -3.78
CA ALA A 286 11.14 -21.24 -5.00
C ALA A 286 9.86 -20.88 -5.78
N GLY A 287 8.78 -21.66 -5.63
CA GLY A 287 7.48 -21.39 -6.28
C GLY A 287 7.41 -21.83 -7.76
N PHE A 288 8.42 -22.55 -8.24
CA PHE A 288 8.59 -22.96 -9.64
C PHE A 288 9.13 -24.39 -9.73
N VAL A 289 8.48 -25.24 -10.54
CA VAL A 289 8.87 -26.63 -10.82
C VAL A 289 9.64 -26.67 -12.16
N PRO A 290 10.98 -26.86 -12.15
CA PRO A 290 11.78 -26.75 -13.38
C PRO A 290 11.49 -27.86 -14.38
N THR A 291 11.26 -29.10 -13.92
CA THR A 291 11.05 -30.28 -14.76
C THR A 291 9.76 -30.22 -15.58
N GLU A 292 8.75 -29.54 -15.06
CA GLU A 292 7.43 -29.41 -15.68
C GLU A 292 7.19 -27.99 -16.25
N ASN A 293 8.19 -27.11 -16.12
CA ASN A 293 8.10 -25.68 -16.46
C ASN A 293 6.83 -25.01 -15.90
N LEU A 294 6.48 -25.33 -14.66
CA LEU A 294 5.24 -24.92 -14.01
C LEU A 294 5.53 -23.97 -12.84
N ARG A 295 5.08 -22.72 -12.96
CA ARG A 295 5.11 -21.73 -11.87
C ARG A 295 3.77 -21.72 -11.16
N PHE A 296 3.75 -22.04 -9.86
CA PHE A 296 2.54 -22.03 -9.04
C PHE A 296 2.53 -20.90 -8.00
N ARG A 297 3.63 -20.13 -7.88
CA ARG A 297 3.71 -18.89 -7.09
C ARG A 297 4.55 -17.84 -7.83
N ASP A 298 4.10 -16.59 -7.83
CA ASP A 298 4.76 -15.50 -8.57
C ASP A 298 6.07 -15.02 -7.92
N GLU A 299 6.14 -15.07 -6.59
CA GLU A 299 7.31 -14.67 -5.78
C GLU A 299 7.90 -15.85 -5.00
N SER A 300 9.23 -15.86 -4.83
CA SER A 300 9.94 -16.85 -4.01
C SER A 300 9.92 -16.47 -2.52
N LEU A 301 9.84 -17.46 -1.62
CA LEU A 301 9.92 -17.24 -0.17
C LEU A 301 11.39 -17.13 0.27
N THR A 302 11.86 -15.91 0.56
CA THR A 302 13.22 -15.67 1.10
C THR A 302 13.18 -15.35 2.59
N PHE A 303 13.85 -16.17 3.41
CA PHE A 303 14.03 -15.89 4.83
C PHE A 303 15.33 -15.12 5.02
N LYS A 304 15.22 -13.83 5.39
CA LYS A 304 16.40 -13.04 5.76
C LYS A 304 16.87 -13.49 7.15
N VAL A 305 17.98 -14.22 7.20
CA VAL A 305 18.70 -14.45 8.45
C VAL A 305 19.33 -13.12 8.83
N VAL A 306 18.78 -12.49 9.86
CA VAL A 306 19.40 -11.31 10.47
C VAL A 306 20.69 -11.80 11.13
N GLU A 307 21.83 -11.47 10.55
CA GLU A 307 23.09 -11.57 11.29
C GLU A 307 22.97 -10.63 12.49
N THR A 308 23.08 -11.22 13.68
CA THR A 308 22.87 -10.53 14.95
C THR A 308 24.01 -9.53 15.14
N PRO A 309 23.73 -8.23 15.31
CA PRO A 309 24.76 -7.34 15.83
C PRO A 309 24.95 -7.70 17.31
N GLN A 310 26.17 -8.07 17.68
CA GLN A 310 26.60 -8.03 19.07
C GLN A 310 26.75 -6.56 19.49
N GLU A 311 26.02 -6.20 20.56
CA GLU A 311 26.26 -5.18 21.61
C GLU A 311 26.62 -3.74 21.14
N GLU A 312 25.94 -2.66 21.57
CA GLU A 312 25.49 -2.32 22.92
C GLU A 312 24.11 -1.60 22.95
N ILE A 313 23.44 -1.74 24.10
CA ILE A 313 22.03 -1.43 24.37
C ILE A 313 21.98 -0.33 25.43
N GLU A 314 21.20 0.75 25.25
CA GLU A 314 20.89 1.61 26.42
C GLU A 314 19.54 2.37 26.49
N THR A 315 18.64 2.40 25.50
CA THR A 315 17.45 3.30 25.56
C THR A 315 16.08 2.66 25.28
N TYR A 316 15.81 1.46 25.80
CA TYR A 316 14.44 0.91 25.80
C TYR A 316 13.84 0.84 27.21
N ALA A 317 12.54 1.16 27.34
CA ALA A 317 11.81 0.97 28.59
C ALA A 317 11.71 -0.52 28.90
N ARG A 318 12.38 -0.96 29.97
CA ARG A 318 12.35 -2.35 30.43
C ARG A 318 11.19 -2.51 31.41
N TYR A 319 10.13 -3.16 30.96
CA TYR A 319 9.05 -3.62 31.82
C TYR A 319 9.45 -4.92 32.48
N LYS A 320 9.13 -5.05 33.76
CA LYS A 320 9.43 -6.24 34.55
C LYS A 320 8.13 -6.85 35.06
N TYR A 321 8.05 -8.17 35.01
CA TYR A 321 6.99 -8.90 35.71
C TYR A 321 7.62 -9.68 36.88
N PRO A 322 7.00 -9.69 38.06
CA PRO A 322 7.51 -10.42 39.22
C PRO A 322 7.34 -11.92 39.05
N THR A 323 7.97 -12.69 39.95
CA THR A 323 7.72 -14.13 40.02
C THR A 323 6.27 -14.34 40.48
N MET A 324 5.47 -15.01 39.67
CA MET A 324 4.05 -15.25 39.95
C MET A 324 3.71 -16.73 39.83
N THR A 325 2.83 -17.21 40.72
CA THR A 325 2.38 -18.60 40.72
C THR A 325 0.87 -18.68 40.59
N LYS A 326 0.40 -19.66 39.82
CA LYS A 326 -1.04 -19.96 39.67
C LYS A 326 -1.30 -21.45 39.71
N THR A 327 -2.28 -21.85 40.49
CA THR A 327 -2.77 -23.21 40.62
C THR A 327 -4.19 -23.30 40.04
N GLN A 328 -4.40 -24.23 39.13
CA GLN A 328 -5.72 -24.55 38.54
C GLN A 328 -5.94 -26.05 38.62
N GLY A 329 -6.74 -26.48 39.61
CA GLY A 329 -6.96 -27.91 39.88
C GLY A 329 -5.65 -28.62 40.24
N LYS A 330 -5.26 -29.62 39.43
CA LYS A 330 -4.00 -30.38 39.58
C LYS A 330 -2.78 -29.67 38.97
N PHE A 331 -2.99 -28.64 38.17
CA PHE A 331 -1.92 -27.94 37.44
C PHE A 331 -1.40 -26.73 38.23
N ARG A 332 -0.07 -26.60 38.35
CA ARG A 332 0.59 -25.46 39.01
C ARG A 332 1.62 -24.85 38.07
N LEU A 333 1.46 -23.56 37.77
CA LEU A 333 2.38 -22.75 36.99
C LEU A 333 3.20 -21.84 37.92
N LYS A 334 4.52 -21.83 37.77
CA LYS A 334 5.42 -20.84 38.36
C LYS A 334 6.11 -20.07 37.23
N ALA A 335 5.74 -18.81 37.05
CA ALA A 335 6.43 -17.91 36.12
C ALA A 335 7.52 -17.15 36.90
N VAL A 336 8.77 -17.28 36.48
CA VAL A 336 9.93 -16.60 37.08
C VAL A 336 9.97 -15.15 36.62
N LYS A 337 10.46 -14.23 37.47
CA LYS A 337 10.66 -12.83 37.08
C LYS A 337 11.37 -12.69 35.73
N GLY A 338 10.89 -11.78 34.89
CA GLY A 338 11.49 -11.49 33.58
C GLY A 338 11.30 -10.03 33.18
N GLU A 339 12.03 -9.62 32.14
CA GLU A 339 11.97 -8.28 31.59
C GLU A 339 11.71 -8.29 30.07
N PHE A 340 11.04 -7.26 29.58
CA PHE A 340 10.79 -7.04 28.15
C PHE A 340 10.79 -5.56 27.80
N THR A 341 11.03 -5.24 26.53
CA THR A 341 11.13 -3.86 26.05
C THR A 341 10.05 -3.47 25.05
N ASP A 342 9.85 -2.17 24.86
CA ASP A 342 9.03 -1.65 23.76
C ASP A 342 9.58 -2.09 22.41
N SER A 343 8.67 -2.31 21.44
CA SER A 343 8.99 -2.75 20.07
C SER A 343 9.70 -4.11 19.98
N GLN A 344 9.65 -4.93 21.02
CA GLN A 344 10.19 -6.29 21.03
C GLN A 344 9.10 -7.34 20.80
N ILE A 345 9.38 -8.32 19.93
CA ILE A 345 8.52 -9.51 19.77
C ILE A 345 9.09 -10.63 20.64
N ILE A 346 8.34 -11.07 21.65
CA ILE A 346 8.72 -12.20 22.50
C ILE A 346 8.02 -13.46 22.03
N VAL A 347 8.82 -14.46 21.67
CA VAL A 347 8.32 -15.78 21.25
C VAL A 347 8.31 -16.73 22.46
N MET A 348 7.14 -17.27 22.80
CA MET A 348 6.97 -18.23 23.91
C MET A 348 6.91 -19.68 23.40
N LEU A 349 7.96 -20.46 23.66
CA LEU A 349 8.11 -21.87 23.25
C LEU A 349 7.90 -22.82 24.44
N GLY A 350 7.57 -24.09 24.17
CA GLY A 350 7.21 -25.10 25.20
C GLY A 350 6.03 -26.02 24.83
N GLU A 351 5.81 -27.08 25.60
CA GLU A 351 4.78 -28.09 25.36
C GLU A 351 3.35 -27.57 25.64
N ASN A 352 2.34 -28.23 25.06
CA ASN A 352 0.95 -27.97 25.38
C ASN A 352 0.69 -28.34 26.85
N GLY A 353 -0.03 -27.47 27.58
CA GLY A 353 -0.31 -27.70 29.00
C GLY A 353 0.77 -27.17 29.96
N THR A 354 1.89 -26.63 29.48
CA THR A 354 2.92 -25.97 30.32
C THR A 354 2.49 -24.64 30.92
N GLY A 355 1.28 -24.16 30.58
CA GLY A 355 0.71 -22.93 31.15
C GLY A 355 1.03 -21.65 30.39
N LYS A 356 1.53 -21.69 29.15
CA LYS A 356 1.74 -20.48 28.32
C LYS A 356 0.49 -19.62 28.18
N MET A 357 -0.64 -20.27 27.92
CA MET A 357 -1.94 -19.59 27.83
C MET A 357 -2.34 -19.00 29.17
N THR A 358 -2.12 -19.74 30.26
CA THR A 358 -2.35 -19.28 31.63
C THR A 358 -1.49 -18.05 31.94
N PHE A 359 -0.22 -18.05 31.52
CA PHE A 359 0.70 -16.92 31.63
C PHE A 359 0.22 -15.70 30.85
N ILE A 360 -0.16 -15.86 29.57
CA ILE A 360 -0.73 -14.76 28.75
C ILE A 360 -2.00 -14.20 29.39
N ARG A 361 -2.87 -15.07 29.94
CA ARG A 361 -4.09 -14.64 30.64
C ARG A 361 -3.81 -13.95 31.97
N MET A 362 -2.74 -14.32 32.67
CA MET A 362 -2.28 -13.61 33.86
C MET A 362 -1.74 -12.23 33.50
N LEU A 363 -0.91 -12.13 32.46
CA LEU A 363 -0.42 -10.83 31.96
C LEU A 363 -1.56 -9.93 31.47
N ALA A 364 -2.52 -10.50 30.73
CA ALA A 364 -3.69 -9.76 30.23
C ALA A 364 -4.74 -9.40 31.30
N GLY A 365 -4.56 -9.85 32.55
CA GLY A 365 -5.47 -9.57 33.66
C GLY A 365 -6.76 -10.40 33.69
N PHE A 366 -6.91 -11.42 32.83
CA PHE A 366 -8.06 -12.33 32.86
C PHE A 366 -8.00 -13.35 34.01
N LEU A 367 -6.82 -13.62 34.54
CA LEU A 367 -6.58 -14.52 35.67
C LEU A 367 -5.66 -13.85 36.69
N THR A 368 -6.08 -13.78 37.94
CA THR A 368 -5.24 -13.26 39.03
C THR A 368 -4.25 -14.33 39.51
N PRO A 369 -2.97 -14.02 39.77
CA PRO A 369 -2.03 -14.96 40.38
C PRO A 369 -2.40 -15.28 41.83
N ASP A 370 -2.04 -16.47 42.31
CA ASP A 370 -2.36 -16.90 43.70
C ASP A 370 -1.33 -16.37 44.71
N SER A 371 -0.06 -16.27 44.31
CA SER A 371 0.99 -15.61 45.08
C SER A 371 2.00 -14.92 44.16
N VAL A 372 2.54 -13.81 44.63
CA VAL A 372 3.55 -12.98 43.97
C VAL A 372 4.74 -12.86 44.92
N GLU A 373 5.92 -13.33 44.50
CA GLU A 373 7.15 -13.25 45.29
C GLU A 373 7.96 -12.02 44.84
N GLY A 374 8.22 -11.09 45.78
CA GLY A 374 8.96 -9.83 45.54
C GLY A 374 8.07 -8.60 45.74
N SER A 375 8.37 -7.78 46.74
CA SER A 375 7.44 -6.84 47.38
C SER A 375 7.20 -5.49 46.72
N ASP A 376 7.68 -5.18 45.50
CA ASP A 376 7.58 -3.80 44.97
C ASP A 376 7.38 -3.68 43.45
N VAL A 377 6.92 -4.73 42.75
CA VAL A 377 6.71 -4.68 41.29
C VAL A 377 5.25 -4.97 40.94
N GLU A 378 4.47 -3.93 40.72
CA GLU A 378 3.12 -4.05 40.15
C GLU A 378 3.20 -4.46 38.67
N ILE A 379 2.36 -5.42 38.27
CA ILE A 379 2.20 -5.77 36.86
C ILE A 379 1.64 -4.53 36.14
N PRO A 380 2.31 -4.00 35.11
CA PRO A 380 1.84 -2.78 34.46
C PRO A 380 0.48 -3.01 33.80
N LYS A 381 -0.46 -2.09 34.01
CA LYS A 381 -1.78 -2.14 33.38
C LYS A 381 -1.69 -1.70 31.92
N PHE A 382 -1.57 -2.65 31.00
CA PHE A 382 -1.65 -2.39 29.56
C PHE A 382 -3.06 -2.61 29.01
N ASN A 383 -3.37 -1.98 27.87
CA ASN A 383 -4.50 -2.36 27.04
C ASN A 383 -4.08 -3.57 26.19
N PHE A 384 -4.66 -4.74 26.48
CA PHE A 384 -4.30 -5.98 25.81
C PHE A 384 -5.30 -6.32 24.70
N SER A 385 -4.79 -6.51 23.49
CA SER A 385 -5.53 -7.23 22.44
C SER A 385 -5.21 -8.73 22.56
N TYR A 386 -6.22 -9.56 22.75
CA TYR A 386 -6.05 -11.00 23.00
C TYR A 386 -6.84 -11.84 22.00
N LYS A 387 -6.13 -12.73 21.29
CA LYS A 387 -6.72 -13.75 20.42
C LYS A 387 -6.82 -15.08 21.18
N PRO A 388 -8.01 -15.65 21.39
CA PRO A 388 -8.15 -16.97 22.02
C PRO A 388 -7.61 -18.08 21.12
N GLN A 389 -7.03 -19.12 21.73
CA GLN A 389 -6.52 -20.30 21.00
C GLN A 389 -7.61 -21.15 20.36
N GLN A 390 -8.79 -21.26 20.98
CA GLN A 390 -9.96 -21.91 20.39
C GLN A 390 -10.98 -20.85 19.98
N ILE A 391 -11.38 -20.88 18.70
CA ILE A 391 -12.33 -19.94 18.12
C ILE A 391 -13.67 -20.66 17.96
N ASN A 392 -14.60 -20.41 18.88
CA ASN A 392 -15.97 -20.90 18.76
C ASN A 392 -16.87 -19.74 18.34
N PRO A 393 -17.45 -19.76 17.13
CA PRO A 393 -18.30 -18.67 16.65
C PRO A 393 -19.61 -18.65 17.45
N LYS A 394 -19.67 -17.79 18.46
CA LYS A 394 -20.90 -17.50 19.22
C LYS A 394 -21.77 -16.44 18.51
N PHE A 395 -21.20 -15.75 17.53
CA PHE A 395 -21.86 -14.73 16.72
C PHE A 395 -22.66 -15.38 15.58
N LYS A 396 -23.90 -14.93 15.37
CA LYS A 396 -24.82 -15.51 14.35
C LYS A 396 -24.79 -14.74 13.02
N ASP A 397 -24.23 -13.55 13.04
CA ASP A 397 -24.26 -12.53 12.01
C ASP A 397 -23.15 -12.77 10.95
N SER A 398 -23.11 -11.97 9.88
CA SER A 398 -22.07 -12.07 8.85
C SER A 398 -20.68 -11.63 9.36
N VAL A 399 -19.62 -12.03 8.65
CA VAL A 399 -18.27 -11.54 8.93
C VAL A 399 -18.21 -10.02 8.83
N GLN A 400 -18.89 -9.44 7.84
CA GLN A 400 -19.02 -7.99 7.71
C GLN A 400 -19.65 -7.35 8.94
N GLU A 401 -20.74 -7.89 9.46
CA GLU A 401 -21.44 -7.36 10.63
C GLU A 401 -20.56 -7.47 11.89
N LEU A 402 -19.79 -8.55 12.04
CA LEU A 402 -18.84 -8.69 13.15
C LEU A 402 -17.72 -7.64 13.08
N LEU A 403 -17.09 -7.48 11.91
CA LEU A 403 -16.01 -6.51 11.71
C LEU A 403 -16.53 -5.08 11.86
N HIS A 404 -17.71 -4.79 11.33
CA HIS A 404 -18.38 -3.51 11.46
C HIS A 404 -18.81 -3.20 12.91
N LYS A 405 -19.08 -4.22 13.74
CA LYS A 405 -19.43 -4.02 15.16
C LYS A 405 -18.22 -3.89 16.08
N LYS A 406 -17.12 -4.59 15.78
CA LYS A 406 -15.94 -4.67 16.65
C LYS A 406 -14.84 -3.69 16.26
N ILE A 407 -14.63 -3.49 14.97
CA ILE A 407 -13.51 -2.74 14.43
C ILE A 407 -13.94 -1.89 13.22
N ARG A 408 -15.13 -1.26 13.28
CA ARG A 408 -15.71 -0.49 12.17
C ARG A 408 -14.71 0.44 11.49
N ASP A 409 -14.02 1.22 12.30
CA ASP A 409 -13.12 2.28 11.83
C ASP A 409 -11.81 1.70 11.30
N ALA A 410 -11.35 0.56 11.84
CA ALA A 410 -10.17 -0.12 11.34
C ALA A 410 -10.47 -0.92 10.07
N TYR A 411 -11.56 -1.69 9.99
CA TYR A 411 -11.91 -2.45 8.78
C TYR A 411 -12.21 -1.55 7.58
N MET A 412 -12.79 -0.36 7.80
CA MET A 412 -12.97 0.63 6.71
C MET A 412 -11.70 1.41 6.38
N HIS A 413 -10.63 1.28 7.19
CA HIS A 413 -9.38 1.99 6.96
C HIS A 413 -8.60 1.35 5.79
N PRO A 414 -8.29 2.10 4.71
CA PRO A 414 -7.65 1.55 3.51
C PRO A 414 -6.33 0.82 3.78
N GLN A 415 -5.58 1.27 4.80
CA GLN A 415 -4.36 0.61 5.25
C GLN A 415 -4.63 -0.73 5.92
N PHE A 416 -5.63 -0.85 6.79
CA PHE A 416 -5.98 -2.15 7.38
C PHE A 416 -6.54 -3.07 6.30
N VAL A 417 -7.23 -2.52 5.30
CA VAL A 417 -7.66 -3.26 4.13
C VAL A 417 -6.45 -3.78 3.34
N SER A 418 -5.46 -2.95 3.05
CA SER A 418 -4.27 -3.33 2.28
C SER A 418 -3.29 -4.23 3.05
N ASP A 419 -3.10 -4.00 4.34
CA ASP A 419 -2.07 -4.65 5.15
C ASP A 419 -2.61 -5.92 5.85
N VAL A 420 -3.91 -5.97 6.12
CA VAL A 420 -4.55 -7.07 6.88
C VAL A 420 -5.66 -7.74 6.07
N MET A 421 -6.63 -7.02 5.51
CA MET A 421 -7.80 -7.66 4.87
C MET A 421 -7.47 -8.35 3.54
N LYS A 422 -6.73 -7.68 2.65
CA LYS A 422 -6.32 -8.21 1.34
C LYS A 422 -5.31 -9.35 1.48
N PRO A 423 -4.23 -9.23 2.29
CA PRO A 423 -3.27 -10.32 2.44
C PRO A 423 -3.87 -11.55 3.13
N LEU A 424 -4.85 -11.36 4.03
CA LEU A 424 -5.57 -12.47 4.68
C LEU A 424 -6.82 -12.93 3.90
N LEU A 425 -7.07 -12.37 2.71
CA LEU A 425 -8.20 -12.70 1.82
C LEU A 425 -9.58 -12.60 2.50
N ILE A 426 -9.74 -11.71 3.49
CA ILE A 426 -10.98 -11.60 4.27
C ILE A 426 -12.12 -10.99 3.42
N GLU A 427 -11.81 -10.24 2.37
CA GLU A 427 -12.80 -9.69 1.42
C GLU A 427 -13.67 -10.78 0.78
N GLN A 428 -13.10 -11.97 0.53
CA GLN A 428 -13.82 -13.13 -0.03
C GLN A 428 -14.78 -13.78 0.98
N LEU A 429 -14.67 -13.43 2.26
CA LEU A 429 -15.37 -14.02 3.38
C LEU A 429 -16.43 -13.08 3.98
N MET A 430 -16.60 -11.87 3.44
CA MET A 430 -17.40 -10.80 4.04
C MET A 430 -18.90 -11.14 4.11
N ASP A 431 -19.42 -11.76 3.06
CA ASP A 431 -20.85 -12.12 2.93
C ASP A 431 -21.20 -13.44 3.64
N GLU A 432 -20.19 -14.19 4.08
CA GLU A 432 -20.36 -15.45 4.78
C GLU A 432 -20.87 -15.25 6.21
N LYS A 433 -21.82 -16.09 6.65
CA LYS A 433 -22.29 -16.09 8.03
C LYS A 433 -21.27 -16.81 8.91
N LEU A 434 -20.99 -16.27 10.10
CA LEU A 434 -20.06 -16.90 11.06
C LEU A 434 -20.51 -18.32 11.48
N ARG A 435 -21.80 -18.62 11.35
CA ARG A 435 -22.33 -19.99 11.49
C ARG A 435 -22.12 -20.86 10.24
N THR A 436 -22.12 -20.32 9.01
CA THR A 436 -21.84 -21.11 7.79
C THR A 436 -20.38 -21.53 7.68
N PHE A 437 -19.42 -20.85 8.33
CA PHE A 437 -18.06 -21.41 8.46
C PHE A 437 -18.02 -22.80 9.12
N LEU A 438 -19.04 -23.14 9.92
CA LEU A 438 -19.25 -24.47 10.48
C LEU A 438 -20.40 -25.24 9.83
N VAL A 439 -21.18 -24.68 8.90
CA VAL A 439 -22.40 -25.31 8.35
C VAL A 439 -22.36 -25.48 6.82
N GLU A 440 -21.55 -24.73 6.07
CA GLU A 440 -21.37 -24.94 4.62
C GLU A 440 -20.44 -26.10 4.29
N ASN A 441 -19.62 -26.55 5.24
CA ASN A 441 -19.04 -27.89 5.21
C ASN A 441 -20.04 -29.00 5.60
N TYR A 442 -21.32 -28.69 5.87
CA TYR A 442 -22.35 -29.63 6.31
C TYR A 442 -23.54 -29.76 5.34
N LYS A 443 -23.39 -29.39 4.07
CA LYS A 443 -24.43 -29.57 3.06
C LYS A 443 -23.95 -30.26 1.78
N GLU A 444 -23.29 -31.41 1.91
CA GLU A 444 -23.36 -32.45 0.88
C GLU A 444 -23.41 -33.83 1.52
N LEU A 445 -24.62 -34.34 1.70
CA LEU A 445 -24.97 -35.75 1.53
C LEU A 445 -26.50 -35.82 1.37
N PRO A 446 -26.99 -36.43 0.28
CA PRO A 446 -28.04 -37.40 0.38
C PRO A 446 -27.42 -38.77 0.15
N SER A 447 -27.22 -39.53 1.22
CA SER A 447 -27.39 -40.99 1.30
C SER A 447 -26.59 -41.54 2.48
N LEU A 448 -27.14 -41.44 3.68
CA LEU A 448 -27.25 -42.61 4.55
C LEU A 448 -28.26 -42.27 5.66
N PHE A 449 -29.24 -43.16 5.80
CA PHE A 449 -30.38 -43.17 6.73
C PHE A 449 -31.71 -42.55 6.27
N VAL A 450 -32.58 -43.50 5.89
CA VAL A 450 -34.01 -43.44 5.61
C VAL A 450 -34.80 -43.31 6.93
N LEU A 451 -35.67 -42.28 7.09
CA LEU A 451 -37.05 -42.33 7.62
C LEU A 451 -37.63 -40.96 8.06
N ASP A 452 -38.76 -40.64 7.43
CA ASP A 452 -39.97 -39.89 7.89
C ASP A 452 -40.15 -38.35 7.76
N ARG A 453 -41.39 -37.99 7.39
CA ARG A 453 -41.91 -36.69 6.90
C ARG A 453 -42.53 -35.82 8.01
N ARG A 454 -42.40 -34.48 7.89
CA ARG A 454 -43.46 -33.42 8.00
C ARG A 454 -42.85 -32.06 8.35
N LEU A 455 -43.08 -31.02 7.54
CA LEU A 455 -43.72 -29.73 7.88
C LEU A 455 -43.39 -28.63 6.86
N HIS A 456 -44.40 -28.27 6.07
CA HIS A 456 -44.59 -26.97 5.44
C HIS A 456 -45.19 -26.00 6.46
N LEU A 457 -44.80 -24.71 6.41
CA LEU A 457 -45.60 -23.49 6.59
C LEU A 457 -44.79 -22.38 7.27
N LEU A 458 -44.69 -21.23 6.57
CA LEU A 458 -44.78 -19.84 7.07
C LEU A 458 -43.77 -18.90 6.39
N SER A 459 -44.21 -18.42 5.22
CA SER A 459 -43.74 -17.20 4.56
C SER A 459 -44.86 -16.15 4.64
N SER A 460 -44.79 -15.21 5.58
CA SER A 460 -45.52 -13.92 5.51
C SER A 460 -45.29 -13.12 6.78
N MET A 461 -44.37 -12.16 6.76
CA MET A 461 -44.40 -10.92 7.55
C MET A 461 -43.02 -10.26 7.45
N LEU A 462 -42.93 -9.17 6.70
CA LEU A 462 -42.31 -7.91 7.12
C LEU A 462 -42.06 -7.02 5.90
N GLN A 463 -42.99 -6.10 5.70
CA GLN A 463 -42.93 -4.96 4.79
C GLN A 463 -43.52 -3.79 5.56
N SER A 464 -42.72 -2.84 6.08
CA SER A 464 -43.15 -1.46 6.42
C SER A 464 -42.06 -0.59 7.05
N CYS A 465 -41.97 0.64 6.51
CA CYS A 465 -41.62 1.94 7.13
C CYS A 465 -40.22 2.59 6.93
N ILE A 466 -40.27 3.69 6.16
CA ILE A 466 -39.37 4.86 6.06
C ILE A 466 -40.24 6.11 6.40
N ILE A 467 -39.67 7.18 7.02
CA ILE A 467 -39.88 8.66 6.78
C ILE A 467 -39.62 9.52 8.06
N CYS A 468 -38.74 10.55 7.98
CA CYS A 468 -38.94 12.00 8.33
C CYS A 468 -37.63 12.86 8.37
N ILE A 469 -37.72 14.16 8.01
CA ILE A 469 -36.65 15.20 7.78
C ILE A 469 -37.04 16.55 8.50
N ILE A 470 -36.07 17.45 8.85
CA ILE A 470 -36.01 18.98 8.77
C ILE A 470 -35.55 19.80 10.05
N TYR A 471 -34.88 20.95 9.79
CA TYR A 471 -33.95 21.95 10.46
C TYR A 471 -34.42 23.07 11.49
N GLU A 472 -33.44 23.58 12.30
CA GLU A 472 -32.97 24.90 12.93
C GLU A 472 -33.77 26.13 13.55
N HIS A 473 -33.34 26.55 14.80
CA HIS A 473 -33.05 27.86 15.55
C HIS A 473 -34.01 29.09 15.72
N PRO A 474 -33.82 30.14 16.64
CA PRO A 474 -32.75 30.54 17.64
C PRO A 474 -33.16 31.13 19.06
N ASN A 475 -32.24 31.16 20.07
CA ASN A 475 -31.94 32.21 21.12
C ASN A 475 -31.30 31.68 22.44
N ALA A 476 -30.24 32.35 22.90
CA ALA A 476 -29.42 32.12 24.13
C ALA A 476 -30.15 32.58 25.43
N ASN A 477 -29.85 32.21 26.68
CA ASN A 477 -28.64 31.72 27.35
C ASN A 477 -29.04 31.12 28.73
N GLU A 478 -28.16 30.29 29.33
CA GLU A 478 -28.14 29.80 30.73
C GLU A 478 -29.02 28.59 31.14
N ALA A 479 -28.54 27.39 30.80
CA ALA A 479 -28.52 26.23 31.71
C ALA A 479 -27.48 25.20 31.21
N LEU A 480 -26.41 25.01 31.99
CA LEU A 480 -25.39 23.97 31.79
C LEU A 480 -26.00 22.57 32.08
N GLN A 481 -26.29 21.81 31.03
CA GLN A 481 -26.39 20.34 31.05
C GLN A 481 -25.87 19.76 29.71
N PRO A 482 -25.14 18.63 29.71
CA PRO A 482 -24.37 18.17 28.56
C PRO A 482 -25.26 17.38 27.58
N LEU A 483 -25.49 17.94 26.39
CA LEU A 483 -26.03 17.25 25.22
C LEU A 483 -24.91 16.46 24.48
N PRO A 484 -25.26 15.48 23.62
CA PRO A 484 -24.45 14.30 23.34
C PRO A 484 -23.30 14.59 22.38
N ARG A 485 -22.10 14.14 22.74
CA ARG A 485 -20.84 14.30 21.99
C ARG A 485 -20.86 13.49 20.68
N GLY A 486 -21.48 14.06 19.64
CA GLY A 486 -21.28 13.69 18.25
C GLY A 486 -20.28 14.65 17.59
N VAL A 487 -19.44 14.10 16.71
CA VAL A 487 -18.46 14.79 15.85
C VAL A 487 -17.23 15.35 16.58
N LEU A 488 -16.47 14.48 17.25
CA LEU A 488 -15.03 14.71 17.37
C LEU A 488 -14.37 14.10 16.13
N ARG A 489 -13.85 14.96 15.24
CA ARG A 489 -12.93 14.57 14.16
C ARG A 489 -11.75 13.81 14.78
N LEU A 490 -11.81 12.47 14.77
CA LEU A 490 -10.73 11.61 15.19
C LEU A 490 -9.65 11.63 14.11
N VAL A 491 -8.64 12.46 14.31
CA VAL A 491 -7.40 12.43 13.53
C VAL A 491 -6.63 11.20 13.99
N VAL A 492 -6.65 10.14 13.19
CA VAL A 492 -5.76 8.99 13.40
C VAL A 492 -4.33 9.47 13.16
N LEU A 493 -3.50 9.38 14.20
CA LEU A 493 -2.09 9.71 14.13
C LEU A 493 -1.34 8.54 13.46
N ASN A 494 -1.21 8.56 12.13
CA ASN A 494 -0.31 7.64 11.41
C ASN A 494 1.16 8.09 11.47
N VAL A 495 1.52 8.93 12.45
CA VAL A 495 2.89 9.39 12.70
C VAL A 495 3.33 8.83 14.03
N ASP A 496 4.50 8.19 14.05
CA ASP A 496 5.15 7.83 15.30
C ASP A 496 5.57 9.11 16.05
N VAL A 497 4.77 9.47 17.05
CA VAL A 497 4.97 10.66 17.87
C VAL A 497 6.10 10.51 18.90
N SER A 498 6.64 9.30 19.07
CA SER A 498 7.71 9.02 20.03
C SER A 498 9.02 9.73 19.68
N ARG A 499 9.24 10.00 18.39
CA ARG A 499 10.42 10.68 17.85
C ARG A 499 10.16 12.11 17.42
N LEU A 500 9.07 12.74 17.92
CA LEU A 500 8.83 14.15 17.59
C LEU A 500 10.00 15.01 18.05
N PRO A 501 10.49 15.92 17.19
CA PRO A 501 11.61 16.78 17.52
C PRO A 501 11.18 17.81 18.55
N VAL A 502 12.07 18.09 19.50
CA VAL A 502 11.79 19.11 20.51
C VAL A 502 12.22 20.47 19.98
N PRO A 503 11.31 21.45 19.96
CA PRO A 503 11.67 22.79 19.54
C PRO A 503 12.75 23.38 20.45
N ARG A 504 13.82 23.89 19.86
CA ARG A 504 14.90 24.59 20.59
C ARG A 504 14.66 26.09 20.53
N LEU A 505 14.84 26.76 21.66
CA LEU A 505 14.72 28.22 21.79
C LEU A 505 15.65 28.94 20.81
N GLY A 506 15.11 29.96 20.12
CA GLY A 506 15.87 30.80 19.20
C GLY A 506 16.41 30.05 17.97
N LYS A 507 15.80 28.93 17.59
CA LYS A 507 16.17 28.17 16.38
C LYS A 507 14.96 27.76 15.54
N VAL A 508 15.19 27.59 14.24
CA VAL A 508 14.19 27.13 13.28
C VAL A 508 14.37 25.63 13.02
N LEU A 509 13.28 24.87 13.14
CA LEU A 509 13.23 23.45 12.80
C LEU A 509 12.48 23.24 11.49
N GLY A 510 13.16 22.64 10.51
CA GLY A 510 12.57 22.20 9.24
C GLY A 510 12.09 20.75 9.30
N LEU A 511 10.89 20.50 8.77
CA LEU A 511 10.33 19.17 8.59
C LEU A 511 10.13 18.87 7.11
N VAL A 512 10.72 17.78 6.62
CA VAL A 512 10.72 17.39 5.21
C VAL A 512 10.23 15.95 5.04
N GLY A 513 9.45 15.69 4.00
CA GLY A 513 9.12 14.33 3.55
C GLY A 513 7.96 14.29 2.55
N THR A 514 7.68 13.11 2.00
CA THR A 514 6.63 12.88 1.00
C THR A 514 5.22 13.19 1.51
N ASN A 515 4.26 13.34 0.61
CA ASN A 515 2.87 13.59 0.99
C ASN A 515 2.24 12.38 1.70
N GLY A 516 1.33 12.62 2.64
CA GLY A 516 0.61 11.55 3.34
C GLY A 516 1.37 10.81 4.45
N ILE A 517 2.63 11.16 4.75
CA ILE A 517 3.40 10.59 5.87
C ILE A 517 3.09 11.23 7.23
N GLY A 518 2.22 12.25 7.26
CA GLY A 518 1.72 12.88 8.48
C GLY A 518 2.50 14.10 9.02
N LYS A 519 3.20 14.86 8.17
CA LYS A 519 3.84 16.14 8.55
C LYS A 519 2.88 17.12 9.25
N SER A 520 1.71 17.38 8.64
CA SER A 520 0.66 18.23 9.23
C SER A 520 0.08 17.66 10.53
N THR A 521 0.12 16.33 10.66
CA THR A 521 -0.33 15.63 11.87
C THR A 521 0.65 15.86 13.02
N ALA A 522 1.96 15.78 12.76
CA ALA A 522 3.02 16.14 13.71
C ALA A 522 2.87 17.59 14.21
N LEU A 523 2.59 18.54 13.31
CA LEU A 523 2.36 19.95 13.68
C LEU A 523 1.16 20.12 14.61
N LYS A 524 0.03 19.44 14.35
CA LYS A 524 -1.15 19.53 15.21
C LYS A 524 -0.90 19.00 16.63
N VAL A 525 -0.04 17.98 16.76
CA VAL A 525 0.37 17.43 18.05
C VAL A 525 1.26 18.40 18.80
N LEU A 526 2.29 18.95 18.12
CA LEU A 526 3.18 19.95 18.71
C LEU A 526 2.41 21.23 19.08
N ALA A 527 1.40 21.61 18.31
CA ALA A 527 0.56 22.79 18.59
C ALA A 527 -0.43 22.58 19.75
N GLY A 528 -0.52 21.38 20.34
CA GLY A 528 -1.52 21.04 21.36
C GLY A 528 -2.97 20.98 20.85
N LYS A 529 -3.21 21.23 19.55
CA LYS A 529 -4.54 21.15 18.92
C LYS A 529 -5.05 19.72 18.80
N LEU A 530 -4.13 18.77 18.68
CA LEU A 530 -4.44 17.36 18.64
C LEU A 530 -3.67 16.65 19.75
N LYS A 531 -4.40 15.98 20.64
CA LYS A 531 -3.77 15.19 21.69
C LYS A 531 -3.19 13.91 21.11
N PRO A 532 -1.93 13.57 21.40
CA PRO A 532 -1.38 12.28 21.02
C PRO A 532 -2.16 11.16 21.69
N ASN A 533 -2.76 10.28 20.90
CA ASN A 533 -3.54 9.16 21.43
C ASN A 533 -2.65 7.98 21.88
N LEU A 534 -1.32 8.08 21.68
CA LEU A 534 -0.31 7.08 22.03
C LEU A 534 -0.62 5.68 21.45
N GLY A 535 -1.23 5.62 20.26
CA GLY A 535 -1.64 4.36 19.62
C GLY A 535 -2.90 3.73 20.24
N ARG A 536 -3.58 4.43 21.16
CA ARG A 536 -4.83 4.00 21.81
C ARG A 536 -6.01 4.67 21.11
N PHE A 537 -6.93 3.87 20.58
CA PHE A 537 -8.09 4.38 19.84
C PHE A 537 -9.37 4.44 20.68
N ASP A 538 -9.53 3.52 21.63
CA ASP A 538 -10.77 3.39 22.41
C ASP A 538 -10.83 4.30 23.64
N ASN A 539 -9.69 4.64 24.23
CA ASN A 539 -9.60 5.56 25.37
C ASN A 539 -8.53 6.61 25.11
N LEU A 540 -8.95 7.82 24.76
CA LEU A 540 -8.03 8.92 24.51
C LEU A 540 -7.33 9.29 25.82
N PRO A 541 -5.99 9.22 25.89
CA PRO A 541 -5.24 9.51 27.10
C PRO A 541 -5.41 10.97 27.51
N ASP A 542 -5.53 11.19 28.82
CA ASP A 542 -5.46 12.53 29.40
C ASP A 542 -4.03 13.07 29.35
N TRP A 543 -3.87 14.39 29.50
CA TRP A 543 -2.56 15.03 29.45
C TRP A 543 -1.58 14.46 30.50
N ASP A 544 -2.07 14.02 31.66
CA ASP A 544 -1.25 13.34 32.67
C ASP A 544 -0.60 12.05 32.14
N GLU A 545 -1.34 11.25 31.37
CA GLU A 545 -0.82 10.02 30.78
C GLU A 545 0.20 10.31 29.67
N ILE A 546 -0.07 11.35 28.86
CA ILE A 546 0.85 11.82 27.82
C ILE A 546 2.18 12.27 28.44
N LEU A 547 2.12 13.10 29.48
CA LEU A 547 3.31 13.54 30.21
C LEU A 547 4.08 12.38 30.83
N THR A 548 3.36 11.39 31.35
CA THR A 548 3.98 10.19 31.93
C THR A 548 4.69 9.35 30.87
N HIS A 549 4.11 9.22 29.67
CA HIS A 549 4.73 8.52 28.54
C HIS A 549 6.02 9.21 28.08
N PHE A 550 5.99 10.54 27.96
CA PHE A 550 7.15 11.31 27.51
C PHE A 550 8.16 11.66 28.60
N ARG A 551 7.98 11.22 29.86
CA ARG A 551 8.71 11.67 31.07
C ARG A 551 10.25 11.67 30.99
N ARG A 552 10.84 10.87 30.11
CA ARG A 552 12.30 10.76 29.91
C ARG A 552 12.81 11.39 28.61
N SER A 553 11.94 12.01 27.81
CA SER A 553 12.34 12.74 26.61
C SER A 553 12.25 14.24 26.85
N GLU A 554 12.95 15.00 25.99
CA GLU A 554 12.85 16.46 25.95
C GLU A 554 11.38 16.92 25.68
N LEU A 555 10.51 16.06 25.13
CA LEU A 555 9.10 16.37 24.88
C LEU A 555 8.28 16.46 26.18
N HIS A 556 8.76 15.88 27.28
CA HIS A 556 8.07 15.99 28.58
C HIS A 556 7.93 17.44 29.00
N SER A 557 9.04 18.18 29.02
CA SER A 557 9.05 19.59 29.45
C SER A 557 8.21 20.45 28.51
N TYR A 558 8.22 20.14 27.21
CA TYR A 558 7.42 20.81 26.21
C TYR A 558 5.91 20.58 26.40
N PHE A 559 5.46 19.32 26.51
CA PHE A 559 4.04 19.02 26.73
C PHE A 559 3.54 19.51 28.10
N THR A 560 4.40 19.58 29.12
CA THR A 560 4.01 20.13 30.43
C THR A 560 3.64 21.60 30.29
N ARG A 561 4.45 22.37 29.54
CA ARG A 561 4.19 23.78 29.28
C ARG A 561 2.94 24.00 28.41
N ILE A 562 2.65 23.10 27.47
CA ILE A 562 1.38 23.13 26.70
C ILE A 562 0.18 22.88 27.61
N ARG A 563 0.27 21.91 28.54
CA ARG A 563 -0.81 21.59 29.46
C ARG A 563 -1.11 22.74 30.43
N GLU A 564 -0.08 23.41 30.93
CA GLU A 564 -0.21 24.53 31.86
C GLU A 564 -0.68 25.82 31.18
N ASP A 565 -0.97 25.80 29.87
CA ASP A 565 -1.29 26.98 29.03
C ASP A 565 -0.20 28.07 29.08
N ASN A 566 1.02 27.68 29.48
CA ASN A 566 2.22 28.52 29.56
C ASN A 566 2.91 28.69 28.20
N LEU A 567 2.43 28.02 27.15
CA LEU A 567 2.93 28.12 25.78
C LEU A 567 1.78 28.48 24.83
N LYS A 568 1.87 29.64 24.20
CA LYS A 568 0.94 30.05 23.17
C LYS A 568 1.48 29.66 21.80
N ALA A 569 0.91 28.61 21.22
CA ALA A 569 1.24 28.15 19.87
C ALA A 569 0.29 28.74 18.82
N VAL A 570 0.85 29.30 17.75
CA VAL A 570 0.11 29.81 16.60
C VAL A 570 0.50 29.01 15.37
N THR A 571 -0.52 28.55 14.63
CA THR A 571 -0.31 27.70 13.45
C THR A 571 -0.94 28.30 12.21
N LYS A 572 -0.18 28.39 11.12
CA LYS A 572 -0.72 28.57 9.78
C LYS A 572 -1.22 27.21 9.25
N PRO A 573 -2.50 27.04 8.90
CA PRO A 573 -3.01 25.77 8.36
C PRO A 573 -2.56 25.52 6.91
N GLN A 574 -2.42 24.25 6.52
CA GLN A 574 -2.02 23.83 5.16
C GLN A 574 -3.01 24.32 4.08
N HIS A 575 -4.32 24.14 4.30
CA HIS A 575 -5.35 24.45 3.32
C HIS A 575 -5.87 25.88 3.49
N ILE A 576 -5.33 26.81 2.70
CA ILE A 576 -5.77 28.21 2.72
C ILE A 576 -7.17 28.42 2.11
N ASP A 577 -7.61 27.53 1.23
CA ASP A 577 -8.90 27.65 0.52
C ASP A 577 -10.12 27.60 1.45
N HIS A 578 -9.94 27.13 2.70
CA HIS A 578 -10.98 27.11 3.72
C HIS A 578 -11.04 28.40 4.55
N ILE A 579 -10.01 29.26 4.50
CA ILE A 579 -9.95 30.50 5.28
C ILE A 579 -11.10 31.47 4.90
N PRO A 580 -11.43 31.69 3.61
CA PRO A 580 -12.54 32.54 3.21
C PRO A 580 -13.92 32.10 3.73
N ASN A 581 -14.09 30.80 4.00
CA ASN A 581 -15.34 30.26 4.52
C ASN A 581 -15.52 30.49 6.03
N VAL A 582 -14.42 30.76 6.74
CA VAL A 582 -14.37 30.88 8.21
C VAL A 582 -14.20 32.32 8.65
N VAL A 583 -13.49 33.14 7.87
CA VAL A 583 -13.15 34.53 8.18
C VAL A 583 -13.80 35.46 7.16
N GLN A 584 -14.76 36.27 7.60
CA GLN A 584 -15.37 37.33 6.79
C GLN A 584 -14.97 38.71 7.32
N GLY A 585 -14.54 39.60 6.43
CA GLY A 585 -14.11 40.96 6.74
C GLY A 585 -13.02 41.47 5.79
N ASN A 586 -12.69 42.76 5.92
CA ASN A 586 -11.61 43.38 5.15
C ASN A 586 -10.25 43.09 5.78
N VAL A 587 -9.23 42.86 4.95
CA VAL A 587 -7.86 42.56 5.36
C VAL A 587 -7.31 43.62 6.34
N GLY A 588 -7.59 44.90 6.08
CA GLY A 588 -7.15 46.03 6.89
C GLY A 588 -7.69 46.00 8.32
N GLN A 589 -8.90 45.48 8.56
CA GLN A 589 -9.48 45.38 9.91
C GLN A 589 -8.73 44.39 10.80
N PHE A 590 -8.12 43.36 10.21
CA PHE A 590 -7.32 42.37 10.95
C PHE A 590 -5.87 42.84 11.19
N LEU A 591 -5.36 43.71 10.32
CA LEU A 591 -3.98 44.20 10.34
C LEU A 591 -3.81 45.57 11.05
N SER A 592 -4.89 46.28 11.40
CA SER A 592 -4.84 47.72 11.77
C SER A 592 -4.41 48.08 13.20
N GLU A 593 -4.22 47.14 14.13
CA GLU A 593 -4.16 47.51 15.56
C GLU A 593 -2.79 47.90 16.18
N ARG A 594 -1.64 47.87 15.50
CA ARG A 594 -0.33 48.36 16.05
C ARG A 594 0.66 48.84 14.96
N ASP A 595 1.60 49.74 15.30
CA ASP A 595 2.59 50.32 14.36
C ASP A 595 3.58 49.30 13.78
N THR A 596 4.00 48.30 14.55
CA THR A 596 4.82 47.16 14.07
C THR A 596 4.14 46.33 12.97
N LYS A 597 2.81 46.47 12.81
CA LYS A 597 2.04 45.73 11.80
C LYS A 597 2.16 46.31 10.40
N ARG A 598 2.55 47.59 10.25
CA ARG A 598 2.70 48.24 8.94
C ARG A 598 4.01 47.89 8.24
N GLU A 599 5.10 47.73 8.98
CA GLU A 599 6.41 47.33 8.42
C GLU A 599 6.35 45.88 7.89
N LEU A 600 5.79 44.95 8.67
CA LEU A 600 5.55 43.57 8.23
C LEU A 600 4.58 43.47 7.03
N ALA A 601 3.53 44.29 7.00
CA ALA A 601 2.62 44.37 5.86
C ALA A 601 3.28 44.97 4.61
N ALA A 602 4.26 45.86 4.78
CA ALA A 602 5.08 46.41 3.71
C ALA A 602 6.08 45.38 3.17
N GLU A 603 6.76 44.63 4.04
CA GLU A 603 7.72 43.57 3.66
C GLU A 603 7.05 42.44 2.88
N LEU A 604 5.82 42.06 3.24
CA LEU A 604 5.02 41.03 2.55
C LEU A 604 4.25 41.56 1.33
N GLU A 605 4.46 42.81 0.91
CA GLU A 605 3.76 43.45 -0.22
C GLU A 605 2.21 43.43 -0.11
N SER A 606 1.67 43.37 1.12
CA SER A 606 0.23 43.22 1.38
C SER A 606 -0.53 44.56 1.41
N ILE A 607 0.14 45.68 1.21
CA ILE A 607 -0.43 47.03 1.34
C ILE A 607 -1.61 47.26 0.38
N HIS A 608 -1.51 46.78 -0.87
CA HIS A 608 -2.55 46.96 -1.89
C HIS A 608 -3.82 46.13 -1.66
N VAL A 609 -3.78 45.22 -0.68
CA VAL A 609 -4.83 44.23 -0.42
C VAL A 609 -5.63 44.59 0.84
N MET A 610 -5.20 45.60 1.61
CA MET A 610 -5.80 46.05 2.87
C MET A 610 -7.30 46.38 2.75
N ASP A 611 -7.73 46.94 1.61
CA ASP A 611 -9.12 47.35 1.41
C ASP A 611 -10.01 46.26 0.78
N ARG A 612 -9.44 45.08 0.48
CA ARG A 612 -10.18 43.96 -0.13
C ARG A 612 -10.73 42.99 0.92
N ASN A 613 -11.84 42.34 0.57
CA ASN A 613 -12.39 41.25 1.36
C ASN A 613 -11.52 40.00 1.23
N VAL A 614 -11.42 39.22 2.31
CA VAL A 614 -10.64 37.96 2.35
C VAL A 614 -11.12 36.94 1.29
N GLY A 615 -12.41 36.97 0.92
CA GLY A 615 -12.98 36.09 -0.11
C GLY A 615 -12.59 36.41 -1.55
N ASP A 616 -12.11 37.62 -1.82
CA ASP A 616 -11.75 38.07 -3.17
C ASP A 616 -10.24 37.96 -3.45
N LEU A 617 -9.48 37.40 -2.51
CA LEU A 617 -8.02 37.27 -2.59
C LEU A 617 -7.61 36.10 -3.49
N SER A 618 -6.55 36.31 -4.27
CA SER A 618 -5.87 35.20 -4.95
C SER A 618 -5.17 34.28 -3.94
N GLY A 619 -4.88 33.03 -4.33
CA GLY A 619 -4.24 32.06 -3.43
C GLY A 619 -2.91 32.55 -2.84
N GLY A 620 -2.08 33.23 -3.64
CA GLY A 620 -0.83 33.84 -3.17
C GLY A 620 -1.05 35.01 -2.19
N GLU A 621 -2.02 35.88 -2.46
CA GLU A 621 -2.40 36.97 -1.55
C GLU A 621 -2.97 36.43 -0.23
N LEU A 622 -3.83 35.41 -0.30
CA LEU A 622 -4.42 34.74 0.85
C LEU A 622 -3.37 34.04 1.71
N GLN A 623 -2.37 33.43 1.09
CA GLN A 623 -1.22 32.83 1.77
C GLN A 623 -0.41 33.89 2.53
N ARG A 624 -0.08 35.03 1.89
CA ARG A 624 0.65 36.14 2.54
C ARG A 624 -0.16 36.75 3.68
N PHE A 625 -1.47 36.91 3.51
CA PHE A 625 -2.38 37.34 4.57
C PHE A 625 -2.38 36.38 5.77
N ALA A 626 -2.42 35.07 5.52
CA ALA A 626 -2.37 34.06 6.58
C ALA A 626 -1.03 34.10 7.34
N ILE A 627 0.09 34.25 6.64
CA ILE A 627 1.42 34.36 7.25
C ILE A 627 1.53 35.65 8.06
N ALA A 628 1.09 36.78 7.51
CA ALA A 628 1.06 38.06 8.23
C ALA A 628 0.22 37.94 9.51
N THR A 629 -0.97 37.35 9.44
CA THR A 629 -1.84 37.17 10.61
C THR A 629 -1.17 36.36 11.72
N VAL A 630 -0.40 35.33 11.35
CA VAL A 630 0.36 34.50 12.29
C VAL A 630 1.55 35.26 12.87
N ALA A 631 2.32 35.94 12.02
CA ALA A 631 3.47 36.77 12.41
C ALA A 631 3.07 37.89 13.40
N LEU A 632 1.85 38.40 13.28
CA LEU A 632 1.32 39.47 14.12
C LEU A 632 0.82 39.01 15.49
N GLN A 633 0.64 37.71 15.69
CA GLN A 633 0.23 37.19 16.99
C GLN A 633 1.47 37.02 17.87
N ASN A 634 1.49 37.68 19.03
CA ASN A 634 2.49 37.39 20.06
C ASN A 634 2.26 35.96 20.56
N ALA A 635 3.21 35.09 20.27
CA ALA A 635 3.18 33.67 20.51
C ALA A 635 4.59 33.18 20.82
N ASP A 636 4.70 32.15 21.65
CA ASP A 636 5.99 31.55 21.94
C ASP A 636 6.41 30.66 20.77
N ILE A 637 5.45 29.94 20.16
CA ILE A 637 5.70 28.98 19.08
C ILE A 637 4.97 29.40 17.80
N TYR A 638 5.72 29.56 16.73
CA TYR A 638 5.22 29.80 15.37
C TYR A 638 5.36 28.54 14.53
N MET A 639 4.26 28.05 13.97
CA MET A 639 4.26 26.87 13.09
C MET A 639 3.71 27.21 11.71
N PHE A 640 4.49 26.91 10.68
CA PHE A 640 4.14 27.14 9.29
C PHE A 640 4.03 25.81 8.54
N ASP A 641 2.82 25.43 8.13
CA ASP A 641 2.57 24.27 7.27
C ASP A 641 2.47 24.73 5.81
N GLU A 642 3.50 24.42 5.02
CA GLU A 642 3.70 24.80 3.62
C GLU A 642 3.48 26.31 3.36
N PRO A 643 4.32 27.19 3.93
CA PRO A 643 4.27 28.64 3.68
C PRO A 643 4.56 29.05 2.23
N SER A 644 5.24 28.23 1.42
CA SER A 644 5.60 28.52 0.03
C SER A 644 4.50 28.26 -1.00
N SER A 645 3.44 27.55 -0.63
CA SER A 645 2.36 27.16 -1.54
C SER A 645 1.70 28.38 -2.19
N TYR A 646 1.49 28.31 -3.51
CA TYR A 646 0.93 29.38 -4.36
C TYR A 646 1.76 30.67 -4.49
N LEU A 647 2.95 30.73 -3.87
CA LEU A 647 3.86 31.87 -3.99
C LEU A 647 4.86 31.67 -5.13
N ASP A 648 5.22 32.78 -5.78
CA ASP A 648 6.36 32.81 -6.70
C ASP A 648 7.69 32.84 -5.94
N VAL A 649 8.78 32.68 -6.68
CA VAL A 649 10.14 32.58 -6.13
C VAL A 649 10.49 33.76 -5.21
N LYS A 650 10.21 34.99 -5.63
CA LYS A 650 10.54 36.19 -4.86
C LYS A 650 9.69 36.29 -3.60
N GLN A 651 8.40 36.04 -3.72
CA GLN A 651 7.48 36.03 -2.58
C GLN A 651 7.85 34.94 -1.58
N ARG A 652 8.29 33.75 -2.03
CA ARG A 652 8.78 32.68 -1.14
C ARG A 652 9.97 33.14 -0.32
N LEU A 653 10.94 33.80 -0.94
CA LEU A 653 12.14 34.30 -0.27
C LEU A 653 11.83 35.41 0.73
N LYS A 654 10.94 36.35 0.38
CA LYS A 654 10.46 37.38 1.31
C LYS A 654 9.73 36.78 2.50
N VAL A 655 8.83 35.83 2.25
CA VAL A 655 8.18 35.06 3.31
C VAL A 655 9.21 34.35 4.18
N ALA A 656 10.28 33.80 3.58
CA ALA A 656 11.32 33.14 4.33
C ALA A 656 12.10 34.09 5.25
N GLN A 657 12.44 35.28 4.75
CA GLN A 657 13.04 36.35 5.53
C GLN A 657 12.15 36.76 6.70
N VAL A 658 10.85 36.95 6.45
CA VAL A 658 9.87 37.29 7.48
C VAL A 658 9.72 36.19 8.53
N VAL A 659 9.59 34.93 8.11
CA VAL A 659 9.50 33.79 9.04
C VAL A 659 10.74 33.70 9.92
N ARG A 660 11.91 34.06 9.38
CA ARG A 660 13.16 34.07 10.12
C ARG A 660 13.33 35.31 11.00
N SER A 661 12.74 36.46 10.65
CA SER A 661 12.74 37.66 11.51
C SER A 661 11.85 37.49 12.75
N LEU A 662 10.92 36.53 12.75
CA LEU A 662 10.14 36.14 13.94
C LEU A 662 10.98 35.40 15.00
N LEU A 663 12.22 35.04 14.68
CA LEU A 663 13.12 34.36 15.60
C LEU A 663 13.62 35.33 16.68
N GLN A 664 13.09 35.16 17.89
CA GLN A 664 13.54 35.84 19.09
C GLN A 664 14.23 34.81 20.01
N PRO A 665 15.05 35.24 20.98
CA PRO A 665 15.73 34.31 21.91
C PRO A 665 14.76 33.36 22.62
N ASP A 666 13.54 33.84 22.86
CA ASP A 666 12.50 33.14 23.61
C ASP A 666 11.44 32.46 22.72
N SER A 667 11.54 32.58 21.39
CA SER A 667 10.56 32.02 20.44
C SER A 667 11.06 30.76 19.72
N TYR A 668 10.11 29.94 19.25
CA TYR A 668 10.36 28.71 18.51
C TYR A 668 9.67 28.78 17.14
N VAL A 669 10.36 28.38 16.07
CA VAL A 669 9.76 28.34 14.72
C VAL A 669 9.86 26.93 14.15
N ILE A 670 8.74 26.37 13.71
CA ILE A 670 8.67 25.08 13.01
C ILE A 670 8.12 25.32 11.61
N VAL A 671 8.82 24.82 10.61
CA VAL A 671 8.42 24.96 9.21
C VAL A 671 8.33 23.58 8.56
N VAL A 672 7.18 23.28 7.96
CA VAL A 672 7.01 22.14 7.05
C VAL A 672 7.09 22.67 5.63
N GLU A 673 8.03 22.15 4.85
CA GLU A 673 8.20 22.56 3.47
C GLU A 673 8.55 21.39 2.56
N HIS A 674 8.19 21.55 1.29
CA HIS A 674 8.55 20.63 0.21
C HIS A 674 9.71 21.15 -0.63
N ASP A 675 9.95 22.45 -0.60
CA ASP A 675 11.07 23.10 -1.29
C ASP A 675 12.33 23.00 -0.43
N LEU A 676 13.22 22.07 -0.79
CA LEU A 676 14.45 21.82 -0.05
C LEU A 676 15.37 23.05 0.03
N SER A 677 15.39 23.89 -1.01
CA SER A 677 16.19 25.13 -1.03
C SER A 677 15.65 26.14 -0.02
N LEU A 678 14.32 26.23 0.11
CA LEU A 678 13.67 27.08 1.10
C LEU A 678 13.87 26.54 2.53
N VAL A 679 13.77 25.22 2.72
CA VAL A 679 14.05 24.56 4.01
C VAL A 679 15.46 24.87 4.46
N GLU A 680 16.44 24.80 3.56
CA GLU A 680 17.84 25.12 3.85
C GLU A 680 18.04 26.57 4.30
N TYR A 681 17.38 27.52 3.62
CA TYR A 681 17.45 28.93 3.99
C TYR A 681 16.81 29.22 5.35
N LEU A 682 15.65 28.61 5.62
CA LEU A 682 14.85 28.83 6.82
C LEU A 682 15.44 28.15 8.06
N SER A 683 15.86 26.90 7.91
CA SER A 683 16.07 26.00 9.05
C SER A 683 17.49 26.09 9.62
N ASP A 684 17.63 25.77 10.90
CA ASP A 684 18.91 25.50 11.56
C ASP A 684 19.12 23.98 11.76
N PHE A 685 18.02 23.24 11.91
CA PHE A 685 17.99 21.78 11.96
C PHE A 685 16.90 21.23 11.06
N ILE A 686 17.10 20.04 10.52
CA ILE A 686 16.12 19.35 9.69
C ILE A 686 15.80 17.98 10.29
N CYS A 687 14.52 17.66 10.34
CA CYS A 687 14.02 16.32 10.56
C CYS A 687 13.37 15.80 9.28
N CYS A 688 13.79 14.61 8.85
CA CYS A 688 13.16 13.90 7.75
C CYS A 688 12.05 13.01 8.32
N ILE A 689 10.88 13.03 7.70
CA ILE A 689 9.82 12.06 7.95
C ILE A 689 9.87 11.07 6.79
N TYR A 690 9.99 9.79 7.10
CA TYR A 690 10.00 8.71 6.12
C TYR A 690 8.95 7.67 6.48
N GLY A 691 8.58 6.85 5.51
CA GLY A 691 7.56 5.81 5.67
C GLY A 691 6.74 5.66 4.40
N ARG A 692 5.65 4.90 4.48
CA ARG A 692 4.74 4.73 3.35
C ARG A 692 3.61 5.77 3.43
N PRO A 693 3.44 6.65 2.42
CA PRO A 693 2.33 7.59 2.33
C PRO A 693 0.98 6.95 2.66
N GLY A 694 0.23 7.53 3.60
CA GLY A 694 -1.09 7.03 4.01
C GLY A 694 -1.06 5.80 4.94
N VAL A 695 0.12 5.22 5.20
CA VAL A 695 0.30 4.01 6.02
C VAL A 695 0.98 4.37 7.35
N TYR A 696 2.22 4.86 7.29
CA TYR A 696 2.94 5.29 8.48
C TYR A 696 3.99 6.34 8.12
N GLY A 697 4.31 7.19 9.08
CA GLY A 697 5.46 8.09 9.04
C GLY A 697 6.24 8.01 10.34
N VAL A 698 7.55 7.91 10.23
CA VAL A 698 8.50 7.98 11.35
C VAL A 698 9.36 9.21 11.15
N VAL A 699 9.53 9.99 12.22
CA VAL A 699 10.42 11.16 12.22
C VAL A 699 11.84 10.71 12.58
N THR A 700 12.84 11.18 11.84
CA THR A 700 14.25 11.02 12.21
C THR A 700 14.61 11.92 13.40
N LEU A 701 15.75 11.62 14.01
CA LEU A 701 16.43 12.58 14.89
C LEU A 701 16.78 13.87 14.10
N PRO A 702 16.93 15.02 14.79
CA PRO A 702 17.29 16.28 14.15
C PRO A 702 18.73 16.23 13.64
N PHE A 703 18.89 16.47 12.34
CA PHE A 703 20.18 16.61 11.68
C PHE A 703 20.55 18.08 11.51
N SER A 704 21.84 18.33 11.29
CA SER A 704 22.24 19.60 10.66
C SER A 704 21.54 19.72 9.30
N VAL A 705 21.28 20.95 8.84
CA VAL A 705 20.61 21.18 7.55
C VAL A 705 21.29 20.42 6.41
N ARG A 706 22.62 20.46 6.35
CA ARG A 706 23.41 19.79 5.32
C ARG A 706 23.28 18.27 5.39
N ASP A 707 23.43 17.70 6.58
CA ASP A 707 23.35 16.25 6.76
C ASP A 707 21.94 15.74 6.51
N GLY A 708 20.90 16.47 6.95
CA GLY A 708 19.50 16.13 6.74
C GLY A 708 19.13 16.08 5.26
N ILE A 709 19.56 17.07 4.46
CA ILE A 709 19.34 17.07 3.00
C ILE A 709 20.09 15.90 2.34
N ASN A 710 21.33 15.62 2.76
CA ASN A 710 22.10 14.48 2.26
C ASN A 710 21.47 13.13 2.58
N VAL A 711 20.96 12.94 3.80
CA VAL A 711 20.20 11.74 4.20
C VAL A 711 18.92 11.63 3.36
N PHE A 712 18.20 12.74 3.17
CA PHE A 712 17.00 12.77 2.34
C PHE A 712 17.27 12.41 0.87
N LEU A 713 18.35 12.90 0.26
CA LEU A 713 18.74 12.62 -1.13
C LEU A 713 19.31 11.20 -1.31
N SER A 714 20.09 10.71 -0.35
CA SER A 714 20.65 9.35 -0.41
C SER A 714 19.60 8.27 -0.12
N GLY A 715 18.52 8.59 0.59
CA GLY A 715 17.48 7.63 0.97
C GLY A 715 17.95 6.64 2.05
N PHE A 716 19.07 6.94 2.70
CA PHE A 716 19.73 6.08 3.67
C PHE A 716 20.25 6.92 4.85
N ASP A 717 19.73 6.62 6.03
CA ASP A 717 20.27 7.16 7.28
C ASP A 717 21.36 6.22 7.81
N ARG A 718 22.60 6.73 7.82
CA ARG A 718 23.76 5.98 8.33
C ARG A 718 23.72 5.79 9.84
N ASN A 719 23.11 6.72 10.58
CA ASN A 719 23.10 6.70 12.04
C ASN A 719 22.17 5.60 12.56
N ASP A 720 20.99 5.48 11.95
CA ASP A 720 20.00 4.45 12.29
C ASP A 720 20.13 3.18 11.41
N ASN A 721 21.17 3.10 10.55
CA ASN A 721 21.38 2.07 9.52
C ASN A 721 20.10 1.73 8.76
N LEU A 722 19.35 2.77 8.41
CA LEU A 722 17.99 2.66 7.90
C LEU A 722 17.93 3.11 6.45
N ARG A 723 17.64 2.17 5.56
CA ARG A 723 17.32 2.48 4.16
C ARG A 723 15.81 2.64 4.01
N PHE A 724 15.36 3.87 3.85
CA PHE A 724 13.95 4.18 3.62
C PHE A 724 13.62 4.35 2.13
N ARG A 725 14.63 4.32 1.25
CA ARG A 725 14.46 4.28 -0.21
C ARG A 725 15.52 3.44 -0.92
N ASP A 726 15.09 2.70 -1.94
CA ASP A 726 15.93 1.77 -2.70
C ASP A 726 16.91 2.48 -3.66
N GLU A 727 16.47 3.57 -4.29
CA GLU A 727 17.25 4.38 -5.21
C GLU A 727 17.72 5.70 -4.58
N THR A 728 18.93 6.14 -4.94
CA THR A 728 19.44 7.46 -4.58
C THR A 728 18.93 8.51 -5.55
N LEU A 729 18.47 9.66 -5.07
CA LEU A 729 18.17 10.79 -5.93
C LEU A 729 19.48 11.50 -6.29
N THR A 730 19.95 11.28 -7.51
CA THR A 730 21.13 11.97 -8.04
C THR A 730 20.70 13.13 -8.93
N LEU A 731 21.12 14.34 -8.59
CA LEU A 731 21.02 15.52 -9.45
C LEU A 731 22.21 15.64 -10.41
N LYS A 732 22.96 14.56 -10.63
CA LYS A 732 24.02 14.57 -11.63
C LYS A 732 23.38 14.99 -12.95
N ILE A 733 23.81 16.15 -13.44
CA ILE A 733 23.59 16.54 -14.82
C ILE A 733 24.13 15.35 -15.60
N VAL A 734 23.25 14.66 -16.31
CA VAL A 734 23.70 13.67 -17.28
C VAL A 734 24.68 14.45 -18.13
N GLU A 735 25.98 14.17 -18.00
CA GLU A 735 26.98 14.72 -18.89
C GLU A 735 26.43 14.41 -20.27
N THR A 736 25.93 15.44 -20.95
CA THR A 736 25.59 15.33 -22.35
C THR A 736 26.87 14.79 -22.96
N PRO A 737 26.85 13.58 -23.57
CA PRO A 737 28.05 13.05 -24.20
C PRO A 737 28.59 14.17 -25.05
N GLN A 738 29.86 14.57 -24.86
CA GLN A 738 30.47 15.74 -25.51
C GLN A 738 29.95 15.84 -26.94
N GLU A 739 28.94 16.69 -27.15
CA GLU A 739 28.27 16.73 -28.43
C GLU A 739 29.29 17.36 -29.37
N ASN A 740 29.73 16.59 -30.36
CA ASN A 740 30.66 17.08 -31.36
C ASN A 740 30.06 18.35 -31.97
N ALA A 741 30.86 19.40 -32.14
CA ALA A 741 30.40 20.68 -32.70
C ALA A 741 29.66 20.51 -34.05
N GLU A 742 29.98 19.46 -34.80
CA GLU A 742 29.32 19.06 -36.05
C GLU A 742 27.86 18.61 -35.87
N GLU A 743 27.47 17.95 -34.78
CA GLU A 743 26.07 17.53 -34.54
C GLU A 743 25.18 18.72 -34.18
N ILE A 744 25.73 19.74 -33.49
CA ILE A 744 25.02 20.97 -33.12
C ILE A 744 24.72 21.83 -34.36
N GLU A 745 25.59 21.81 -35.38
CA GLU A 745 25.36 22.51 -36.66
C GLU A 745 24.23 21.91 -37.50
N THR A 746 23.94 20.62 -37.34
CA THR A 746 22.88 19.93 -38.11
C THR A 746 21.46 20.12 -37.56
N ARG A 747 21.29 20.76 -36.40
CA ARG A 747 19.97 20.96 -35.78
C ARG A 747 19.16 22.02 -36.51
N ALA A 748 17.88 21.74 -36.75
CA ALA A 748 16.96 22.75 -37.27
C ALA A 748 16.84 23.90 -36.26
N ARG A 749 17.00 25.13 -36.74
CA ARG A 749 16.88 26.36 -35.96
C ARG A 749 15.55 27.01 -36.28
N TYR A 750 14.75 27.22 -35.25
CA TYR A 750 13.49 27.92 -35.35
C TYR A 750 13.61 29.27 -34.65
N LYS A 751 12.88 30.26 -35.15
CA LYS A 751 12.84 31.59 -34.57
C LYS A 751 11.41 32.01 -34.36
N TYR A 752 11.17 32.76 -33.30
CA TYR A 752 9.90 33.44 -33.07
C TYR A 752 10.16 34.96 -33.08
N PRO A 753 9.27 35.73 -33.72
CA PRO A 753 9.42 37.18 -33.83
C PRO A 753 9.09 37.88 -32.50
N THR A 754 9.36 39.18 -32.45
CA THR A 754 8.91 40.00 -31.33
C THR A 754 7.39 40.09 -31.35
N MET A 755 6.75 39.67 -30.27
CA MET A 755 5.28 39.64 -30.16
C MET A 755 4.82 40.39 -28.92
N THR A 756 3.72 41.12 -29.05
CA THR A 756 3.11 41.84 -27.93
C THR A 756 1.67 41.42 -27.75
N ARG A 757 1.25 41.28 -26.49
CA ARG A 757 -0.11 40.94 -26.12
C ARG A 757 -0.55 41.71 -24.90
N THR A 758 -1.74 42.29 -24.99
CA THR A 758 -2.38 43.08 -23.95
C THR A 758 -3.66 42.36 -23.52
N GLN A 759 -3.80 42.08 -22.24
CA GLN A 759 -4.97 41.42 -21.67
C GLN A 759 -5.48 42.23 -20.47
N GLY A 760 -6.54 43.01 -20.70
CA GLY A 760 -7.02 43.96 -19.71
C GLY A 760 -5.98 45.05 -19.44
N ASN A 761 -5.51 45.13 -18.19
CA ASN A 761 -4.49 46.10 -17.74
C ASN A 761 -3.05 45.58 -17.83
N PHE A 762 -2.86 44.33 -18.26
CA PHE A 762 -1.56 43.67 -18.34
C PHE A 762 -1.03 43.68 -19.78
N ARG A 763 0.22 44.10 -19.97
CA ARG A 763 0.94 44.05 -21.25
C ARG A 763 2.16 43.13 -21.15
N LEU A 764 2.28 42.22 -22.12
CA LEU A 764 3.43 41.34 -22.31
C LEU A 764 4.12 41.67 -23.63
N LYS A 765 5.42 41.95 -23.59
CA LYS A 765 6.29 42.05 -24.76
C LYS A 765 7.28 40.88 -24.75
N VAL A 766 7.24 40.04 -25.76
CA VAL A 766 8.20 38.95 -25.94
C VAL A 766 9.19 39.39 -27.00
N LEU A 767 10.48 39.40 -26.66
CA LEU A 767 11.55 39.73 -27.59
C LEU A 767 11.81 38.56 -28.54
N GLU A 768 12.30 38.86 -29.74
CA GLU A 768 12.70 37.84 -30.71
C GLU A 768 13.68 36.83 -30.11
N GLY A 769 13.52 35.55 -30.44
CA GLY A 769 14.35 34.48 -29.90
C GLY A 769 14.48 33.30 -30.85
N GLU A 770 15.50 32.48 -30.61
CA GLU A 770 15.79 31.27 -31.38
C GLU A 770 15.90 30.02 -30.50
N PHE A 771 15.47 28.89 -31.05
CA PHE A 771 15.57 27.58 -30.43
C PHE A 771 15.92 26.50 -31.45
N THR A 772 16.42 25.36 -30.97
CA THR A 772 16.71 24.19 -31.82
C THR A 772 15.91 22.97 -31.40
N ASP A 773 15.89 21.96 -32.27
CA ASP A 773 15.41 20.62 -31.92
C ASP A 773 16.27 20.01 -30.80
N SER A 774 15.65 19.17 -29.95
CA SER A 774 16.33 18.51 -28.81
C SER A 774 16.77 19.46 -27.69
N GLN A 775 16.14 20.64 -27.56
CA GLN A 775 16.41 21.58 -26.47
C GLN A 775 15.23 21.72 -25.51
N ILE A 776 15.55 21.86 -24.24
CA ILE A 776 14.60 22.21 -23.19
C ILE A 776 14.83 23.67 -22.79
N ILE A 777 13.81 24.50 -22.99
CA ILE A 777 13.83 25.92 -22.66
C ILE A 777 12.95 26.15 -21.44
N VAL A 778 13.55 26.61 -20.36
CA VAL A 778 12.83 26.91 -19.13
C VAL A 778 12.52 28.40 -19.03
N MET A 779 11.27 28.74 -18.75
CA MET A 779 10.80 30.10 -18.53
C MET A 779 10.70 30.38 -17.03
N LEU A 780 11.45 31.37 -16.56
CA LEU A 780 11.50 31.81 -15.15
C LEU A 780 10.97 33.23 -14.98
N GLY A 781 10.19 33.47 -13.93
CA GLY A 781 9.70 34.79 -13.57
C GLY A 781 8.68 34.77 -12.44
N GLU A 782 8.21 35.92 -11.99
CA GLU A 782 7.16 36.07 -10.96
C GLU A 782 5.76 35.68 -11.47
N ASN A 783 4.79 35.46 -10.59
CA ASN A 783 3.41 35.18 -11.00
C ASN A 783 2.77 36.42 -11.64
N GLY A 784 2.10 36.27 -12.78
CA GLY A 784 1.54 37.42 -13.52
C GLY A 784 2.53 38.14 -14.44
N THR A 785 3.69 37.53 -14.71
CA THR A 785 4.66 38.01 -15.73
C THR A 785 4.29 37.60 -17.16
N GLY A 786 3.26 36.76 -17.35
CA GLY A 786 2.79 36.34 -18.67
C GLY A 786 3.41 35.06 -19.23
N LYS A 787 4.08 34.23 -18.41
CA LYS A 787 4.59 32.89 -18.82
C LYS A 787 3.52 32.02 -19.48
N THR A 788 2.39 31.82 -18.82
CA THR A 788 1.23 31.09 -19.37
C THR A 788 0.68 31.76 -20.64
N THR A 789 0.71 33.09 -20.71
CA THR A 789 0.29 33.83 -21.91
C THR A 789 1.22 33.53 -23.08
N PHE A 790 2.54 33.50 -22.85
CA PHE A 790 3.51 33.14 -23.88
C PHE A 790 3.37 31.68 -24.32
N ILE A 791 3.24 30.73 -23.39
CA ILE A 791 2.96 29.32 -23.73
C ILE A 791 1.70 29.19 -24.58
N ARG A 792 0.62 29.90 -24.25
CA ARG A 792 -0.62 29.86 -25.02
C ARG A 792 -0.49 30.49 -26.41
N MET A 793 0.38 31.49 -26.58
CA MET A 793 0.72 32.04 -27.89
C MET A 793 1.50 31.01 -28.72
N LEU A 794 2.49 30.33 -28.14
CA LEU A 794 3.20 29.23 -28.80
C LEU A 794 2.30 28.02 -29.11
N ALA A 795 1.28 27.77 -28.28
CA ALA A 795 0.30 26.70 -28.49
C ALA A 795 -0.77 27.04 -29.56
N GLY A 796 -0.80 28.26 -30.10
CA GLY A 796 -1.85 28.74 -31.00
C GLY A 796 -3.21 28.94 -30.35
N LEU A 797 -3.28 28.97 -29.01
CA LEU A 797 -4.52 29.20 -28.25
C LEU A 797 -4.85 30.68 -28.08
N LEU A 798 -3.84 31.54 -28.17
CA LEU A 798 -3.95 32.99 -28.10
C LEU A 798 -3.16 33.63 -29.24
N ASN A 799 -3.78 34.57 -29.94
CA ASN A 799 -3.10 35.33 -30.98
C ASN A 799 -2.41 36.56 -30.37
N PRO A 800 -1.22 36.98 -30.84
CA PRO A 800 -0.60 38.24 -30.45
C PRO A 800 -1.39 39.44 -31.01
N ASP A 801 -1.28 40.60 -30.37
CA ASP A 801 -1.92 41.85 -30.83
C ASP A 801 -1.13 42.53 -31.95
N SER A 802 0.20 42.49 -31.83
CA SER A 802 1.11 42.94 -32.87
C SER A 802 2.36 42.07 -32.88
N VAL A 803 2.87 41.85 -34.08
CA VAL A 803 4.11 41.12 -34.35
C VAL A 803 5.05 42.11 -35.04
N GLU A 804 6.16 42.44 -34.39
CA GLU A 804 7.22 43.29 -34.93
C GLU A 804 8.28 42.38 -35.56
N GLY A 805 8.58 42.60 -36.85
CA GLY A 805 9.41 41.71 -37.66
C GLY A 805 8.63 41.14 -38.83
N SER A 806 8.47 41.96 -39.87
CA SER A 806 7.85 41.58 -41.14
C SER A 806 8.65 40.47 -41.82
N ASP A 807 7.94 39.43 -42.28
CA ASP A 807 8.38 38.29 -43.13
C ASP A 807 8.76 36.96 -42.44
N MET A 808 8.53 36.79 -41.13
CA MET A 808 8.69 35.48 -40.47
C MET A 808 7.35 34.84 -40.09
N GLU A 809 6.94 33.83 -40.86
CA GLU A 809 5.86 32.91 -40.48
C GLU A 809 6.39 31.93 -39.42
N ILE A 810 5.70 31.85 -38.26
CA ILE A 810 5.97 30.81 -37.27
C ILE A 810 5.60 29.47 -37.91
N PRO A 811 6.49 28.47 -37.96
CA PRO A 811 6.18 27.16 -38.54
C PRO A 811 4.97 26.52 -37.84
N GLU A 812 4.08 25.88 -38.58
CA GLU A 812 3.01 25.07 -37.98
C GLU A 812 3.63 23.85 -37.31
N PHE A 813 3.71 23.88 -35.98
CA PHE A 813 4.19 22.75 -35.17
C PHE A 813 3.04 21.90 -34.63
N ASN A 814 3.28 20.60 -34.53
CA ASN A 814 2.45 19.73 -33.71
C ASN A 814 2.76 19.95 -32.23
N VAL A 815 1.84 20.59 -31.51
CA VAL A 815 2.04 20.96 -30.11
C VAL A 815 1.27 20.02 -29.16
N SER A 816 1.96 19.54 -28.13
CA SER A 816 1.31 18.93 -26.95
C SER A 816 1.40 19.87 -25.76
N TYR A 817 0.28 20.15 -25.09
CA TYR A 817 0.20 21.17 -24.03
C TYR A 817 -0.42 20.64 -22.74
N LYS A 818 0.29 20.86 -21.63
CA LYS A 818 -0.21 20.66 -20.26
C LYS A 818 -0.57 22.02 -19.64
N PRO A 819 -1.83 22.25 -19.22
CA PRO A 819 -2.25 23.51 -18.61
C PRO A 819 -1.86 23.63 -17.12
N GLN A 820 -1.73 24.86 -16.63
CA GLN A 820 -1.41 25.19 -15.24
C GLN A 820 -2.42 24.62 -14.23
N LYS A 821 -3.72 24.90 -14.40
CA LYS A 821 -4.81 24.43 -13.51
C LYS A 821 -5.57 23.27 -14.11
N MET A 822 -5.59 22.14 -13.40
CA MET A 822 -6.37 20.96 -13.75
C MET A 822 -7.65 20.95 -12.91
N SER A 823 -8.82 20.83 -13.55
CA SER A 823 -10.09 20.60 -12.84
C SER A 823 -10.68 19.26 -13.30
N PRO A 824 -10.99 18.34 -12.38
CA PRO A 824 -11.54 17.04 -12.72
C PRO A 824 -13.02 17.21 -13.08
N LYS A 825 -13.34 17.50 -14.35
CA LYS A 825 -14.75 17.51 -14.81
C LYS A 825 -15.15 16.24 -15.57
N VAL A 826 -14.23 15.29 -15.74
CA VAL A 826 -14.50 14.02 -16.45
C VAL A 826 -14.73 12.90 -15.45
N LYS A 827 -15.92 12.28 -15.52
CA LYS A 827 -16.31 11.11 -14.72
C LYS A 827 -15.80 9.82 -15.35
N CYS A 828 -14.50 9.61 -15.35
CA CYS A 828 -13.90 8.33 -15.75
C CYS A 828 -12.68 7.99 -14.89
N SER A 829 -12.23 6.72 -14.97
CA SER A 829 -10.98 6.31 -14.34
C SER A 829 -9.76 6.83 -15.10
N ALA A 830 -8.65 7.03 -14.41
CA ALA A 830 -7.41 7.52 -15.04
C ALA A 830 -6.94 6.56 -16.16
N GLY A 831 -7.08 5.25 -15.96
CA GLY A 831 -6.73 4.26 -16.97
C GLY A 831 -7.63 4.29 -18.20
N MET A 832 -8.93 4.58 -18.04
CA MET A 832 -9.82 4.81 -19.17
C MET A 832 -9.43 6.08 -19.94
N LEU A 833 -9.08 7.16 -19.24
CA LEU A 833 -8.62 8.40 -19.87
C LEU A 833 -7.34 8.20 -20.68
N LEU A 834 -6.32 7.55 -20.09
CA LEU A 834 -5.04 7.31 -20.76
C LEU A 834 -5.21 6.37 -21.95
N ARG A 835 -5.94 5.25 -21.82
CA ARG A 835 -6.20 4.35 -22.97
C ARG A 835 -7.04 5.00 -24.06
N SER A 836 -7.92 5.94 -23.71
CA SER A 836 -8.71 6.69 -24.67
C SER A 836 -7.88 7.73 -25.43
N LYS A 837 -6.93 8.39 -24.77
CA LYS A 837 -6.20 9.53 -25.33
C LYS A 837 -4.84 9.18 -25.92
N ILE A 838 -4.18 8.17 -25.36
CA ILE A 838 -2.82 7.75 -25.73
C ILE A 838 -2.71 6.21 -25.86
N PRO A 839 -3.60 5.54 -26.64
CA PRO A 839 -3.64 4.08 -26.71
C PRO A 839 -2.30 3.48 -27.16
N ASP A 840 -1.64 4.08 -28.15
CA ASP A 840 -0.38 3.57 -28.69
C ASP A 840 0.78 3.73 -27.69
N ALA A 841 0.86 4.86 -27.00
CA ALA A 841 1.87 5.09 -25.97
C ALA A 841 1.67 4.17 -24.75
N CYS A 842 0.43 3.86 -24.36
CA CYS A 842 0.16 2.89 -23.30
C CYS A 842 0.54 1.44 -23.67
N MET A 843 0.69 1.14 -24.96
CA MET A 843 1.10 -0.18 -25.44
C MET A 843 2.61 -0.26 -25.70
N ASP A 844 3.30 0.86 -25.86
CA ASP A 844 4.74 0.92 -26.08
C ASP A 844 5.51 0.57 -24.78
N PRO A 845 6.27 -0.55 -24.77
CA PRO A 845 7.03 -0.96 -23.59
C PRO A 845 8.07 0.09 -23.13
N HIS A 846 8.62 0.88 -24.05
CA HIS A 846 9.59 1.93 -23.71
C HIS A 846 8.88 3.06 -22.97
N PHE A 847 7.72 3.51 -23.46
CA PHE A 847 6.92 4.53 -22.78
C PHE A 847 6.42 4.07 -21.40
N VAL A 848 5.99 2.81 -21.30
CA VAL A 848 5.58 2.23 -20.00
C VAL A 848 6.75 2.21 -19.02
N SER A 849 7.94 1.80 -19.46
CA SER A 849 9.12 1.70 -18.61
C SER A 849 9.72 3.05 -18.24
N ASP A 850 9.76 4.01 -19.18
CA ASP A 850 10.46 5.28 -18.99
C ASP A 850 9.56 6.41 -18.46
N VAL A 851 8.23 6.31 -18.67
CA VAL A 851 7.26 7.35 -18.24
C VAL A 851 6.25 6.80 -17.23
N MET A 852 5.53 5.72 -17.54
CA MET A 852 4.40 5.28 -16.68
C MET A 852 4.84 4.66 -15.36
N LYS A 853 5.87 3.80 -15.36
CA LYS A 853 6.41 3.17 -14.14
C LYS A 853 7.03 4.19 -13.18
N PRO A 854 7.93 5.09 -13.62
CA PRO A 854 8.54 6.08 -12.72
C PRO A 854 7.51 7.06 -12.13
N LEU A 855 6.48 7.43 -12.90
CA LEU A 855 5.38 8.29 -12.42
C LEU A 855 4.31 7.52 -11.63
N LEU A 856 4.51 6.22 -11.35
CA LEU A 856 3.61 5.34 -10.58
C LEU A 856 2.16 5.33 -11.11
N ILE A 857 1.99 5.44 -12.43
CA ILE A 857 0.67 5.52 -13.07
C ILE A 857 -0.12 4.23 -12.93
N GLU A 858 0.56 3.08 -12.85
CA GLU A 858 -0.08 1.76 -12.70
C GLU A 858 -1.01 1.68 -11.48
N GLN A 859 -0.64 2.35 -10.38
CA GLN A 859 -1.43 2.40 -9.14
C GLN A 859 -2.69 3.29 -9.27
N LEU A 860 -2.70 4.21 -10.25
CA LEU A 860 -3.76 5.20 -10.45
C LEU A 860 -4.79 4.76 -11.49
N MET A 861 -4.54 3.70 -12.26
CA MET A 861 -5.35 3.30 -13.42
C MET A 861 -6.82 3.04 -13.09
N ASP A 862 -7.11 2.50 -11.90
CA ASP A 862 -8.46 2.10 -11.49
C ASP A 862 -9.20 3.18 -10.66
N ILE A 863 -8.49 4.25 -10.29
CA ILE A 863 -9.05 5.36 -9.50
C ILE A 863 -9.78 6.35 -10.42
N GLN A 864 -10.92 6.88 -9.96
CA GLN A 864 -11.67 7.93 -10.66
C GLN A 864 -10.94 9.28 -10.59
N ILE A 865 -10.95 10.05 -11.68
CA ILE A 865 -10.25 11.35 -11.78
C ILE A 865 -10.71 12.34 -10.69
N GLU A 866 -11.99 12.30 -10.30
CA GLU A 866 -12.56 13.14 -9.24
C GLU A 866 -11.99 12.82 -7.83
N ASN A 867 -11.49 11.60 -7.64
CA ASN A 867 -10.95 11.13 -6.36
C ASN A 867 -9.42 11.20 -6.30
N LEU A 868 -8.75 11.63 -7.37
CA LEU A 868 -7.30 11.82 -7.39
C LEU A 868 -6.92 13.06 -6.57
N SER A 869 -5.86 12.95 -5.80
CA SER A 869 -5.20 14.12 -5.20
C SER A 869 -4.58 15.03 -6.26
N GLY A 870 -4.29 16.28 -5.92
CA GLY A 870 -3.67 17.24 -6.85
C GLY A 870 -2.34 16.72 -7.45
N GLY A 871 -1.49 16.08 -6.65
CA GLY A 871 -0.23 15.50 -7.12
C GLY A 871 -0.43 14.27 -8.01
N GLU A 872 -1.40 13.41 -7.70
CA GLU A 872 -1.75 12.27 -8.57
C GLU A 872 -2.30 12.72 -9.91
N LEU A 873 -3.20 13.71 -9.91
CA LEU A 873 -3.75 14.31 -11.11
C LEU A 873 -2.67 14.96 -11.98
N GLN A 874 -1.67 15.59 -11.35
CA GLN A 874 -0.52 16.18 -12.03
C GLN A 874 0.34 15.11 -12.72
N ARG A 875 0.61 13.97 -12.07
CA ARG A 875 1.37 12.85 -12.69
C ARG A 875 0.64 12.28 -13.91
N VAL A 876 -0.68 12.14 -13.82
CA VAL A 876 -1.51 11.71 -14.97
C VAL A 876 -1.47 12.76 -16.09
N ALA A 877 -1.50 14.05 -15.76
CA ALA A 877 -1.42 15.14 -16.74
C ALA A 877 -0.09 15.17 -17.49
N ILE A 878 1.03 15.01 -16.78
CA ILE A 878 2.37 14.93 -17.38
C ILE A 878 2.45 13.71 -18.31
N THR A 879 1.98 12.55 -17.86
CA THR A 879 1.94 11.31 -18.67
C THR A 879 1.12 11.49 -19.94
N LEU A 880 -0.05 12.14 -19.83
CA LEU A 880 -0.92 12.42 -20.97
C LEU A 880 -0.27 13.40 -21.95
N CYS A 881 0.43 14.42 -21.47
CA CYS A 881 1.14 15.37 -22.32
C CYS A 881 2.27 14.70 -23.12
N LEU A 882 3.08 13.86 -22.45
CA LEU A 882 4.20 13.17 -23.10
C LEU A 882 3.74 12.08 -24.08
N GLY A 883 2.64 11.39 -23.78
CA GLY A 883 2.12 10.31 -24.62
C GLY A 883 1.24 10.73 -25.81
N LYS A 884 0.78 11.99 -25.85
CA LYS A 884 -0.16 12.45 -26.88
C LYS A 884 0.56 12.68 -28.21
N ALA A 885 0.16 11.92 -29.23
CA ALA A 885 0.43 12.23 -30.63
C ALA A 885 -0.64 13.22 -31.14
N SER A 886 -0.27 14.08 -32.10
CA SER A 886 -0.96 15.37 -32.29
C SER A 886 -2.44 15.25 -32.67
N SER A 887 -3.23 16.19 -32.13
CA SER A 887 -4.54 16.58 -32.65
C SER A 887 -4.65 18.11 -32.52
N ASN A 888 -5.32 18.74 -33.47
CA ASN A 888 -5.48 20.20 -33.62
C ASN A 888 -5.79 20.90 -32.26
N PRO A 889 -5.24 22.10 -31.93
CA PRO A 889 -5.42 22.75 -30.63
C PRO A 889 -6.89 22.98 -30.23
N TYR A 890 -7.79 23.09 -31.21
CA TYR A 890 -9.23 23.21 -31.01
C TYR A 890 -9.89 21.97 -30.38
N ASP A 891 -9.27 20.79 -30.52
CA ASP A 891 -9.75 19.55 -29.88
C ASP A 891 -9.45 19.50 -28.37
N CYS A 892 -8.53 20.35 -27.88
CA CYS A 892 -8.24 20.42 -26.45
C CYS A 892 -9.33 21.14 -25.64
N TYR A 893 -10.11 22.03 -26.27
CA TYR A 893 -11.19 22.77 -25.61
C TYR A 893 -12.59 22.22 -25.92
N LEU A 894 -12.85 21.72 -27.15
CA LEU A 894 -14.21 21.28 -27.52
C LEU A 894 -14.64 19.92 -26.93
N TYR A 895 -13.70 19.04 -26.56
CA TYR A 895 -14.06 17.69 -26.11
C TYR A 895 -14.39 17.57 -24.61
N PHE A 896 -14.36 18.68 -23.88
CA PHE A 896 -14.91 18.76 -22.52
C PHE A 896 -16.40 19.09 -22.48
N TRP A 897 -17.03 19.36 -23.64
CA TRP A 897 -18.45 19.76 -23.75
C TRP A 897 -19.32 18.86 -24.63
N CYS A 898 -18.77 17.88 -25.36
CA CYS A 898 -19.58 17.05 -26.26
C CYS A 898 -19.83 15.65 -25.68
N PHE A 899 -20.93 15.51 -24.92
CA PHE A 899 -21.63 14.23 -24.71
C PHE A 899 -23.02 14.20 -25.38
N VAL A 900 -23.29 15.14 -26.30
CA VAL A 900 -24.56 15.21 -27.03
C VAL A 900 -24.28 15.47 -28.51
N SER A 901 -23.90 14.45 -29.26
CA SER A 901 -24.36 14.20 -30.64
C SER A 901 -23.63 13.01 -31.25
N HIS A 902 -24.41 11.96 -31.57
CA HIS A 902 -24.03 10.94 -32.54
C HIS A 902 -23.91 11.60 -33.92
N LEU A 903 -22.70 11.71 -34.48
CA LEU A 903 -22.37 11.75 -35.92
C LEU A 903 -21.01 12.47 -36.09
N VAL A 904 -19.93 11.75 -36.39
CA VAL A 904 -19.09 11.95 -37.59
C VAL A 904 -18.24 10.68 -37.76
N SER A 905 -18.24 10.13 -38.97
CA SER A 905 -17.45 8.99 -39.39
C SER A 905 -16.03 9.39 -39.79
N SER A 906 -15.10 8.44 -39.67
CA SER A 906 -14.00 8.18 -40.61
C SER A 906 -13.08 9.35 -41.00
N THR A 907 -11.88 9.39 -40.42
CA THR A 907 -10.61 9.41 -41.16
C THR A 907 -9.46 9.13 -40.20
N TRP A 908 -8.85 7.95 -40.34
CA TRP A 908 -7.54 7.65 -39.77
C TRP A 908 -6.50 8.50 -40.50
N CYS A 909 -5.99 9.53 -39.84
CA CYS A 909 -4.80 10.26 -40.28
C CYS A 909 -3.63 9.79 -39.42
N GLY A 910 -2.50 9.44 -40.04
CA GLY A 910 -1.31 8.91 -39.36
C GLY A 910 -0.83 9.87 -38.26
N LEU A 911 -0.85 9.39 -37.01
CA LEU A 911 -0.48 10.16 -35.83
C LEU A 911 1.03 10.40 -35.80
N GLN A 912 1.47 11.60 -36.19
CA GLN A 912 2.84 12.03 -35.96
C GLN A 912 3.01 12.50 -34.51
N PRO A 913 4.13 12.16 -33.84
CA PRO A 913 4.42 12.64 -32.50
C PRO A 913 4.58 14.17 -32.48
N ALA A 914 4.26 14.81 -31.34
CA ALA A 914 4.41 16.25 -31.18
C ALA A 914 5.86 16.70 -31.42
N ASP A 915 6.01 17.84 -32.08
CA ASP A 915 7.30 18.48 -32.35
C ASP A 915 7.73 19.33 -31.16
N ILE A 916 6.77 19.98 -30.50
CA ILE A 916 6.99 20.83 -29.34
C ILE A 916 6.09 20.40 -28.17
N TYR A 917 6.70 20.21 -27.01
CA TYR A 917 6.01 19.96 -25.74
C TYR A 917 5.97 21.23 -24.90
N LEU A 918 4.78 21.64 -24.48
CA LEU A 918 4.56 22.82 -23.66
C LEU A 918 4.05 22.40 -22.28
N LEU A 919 4.86 22.64 -21.25
CA LEU A 919 4.59 22.23 -19.87
C LEU A 919 4.45 23.48 -18.99
N ASP A 920 3.23 23.80 -18.57
CA ASP A 920 2.98 24.92 -17.66
C ASP A 920 2.90 24.43 -16.21
N GLU A 921 3.88 24.81 -15.39
CA GLU A 921 4.07 24.45 -13.99
C GLU A 921 3.90 22.94 -13.70
N PRO A 922 4.78 22.07 -14.22
CA PRO A 922 4.78 20.65 -13.90
C PRO A 922 5.06 20.35 -12.41
N SER A 923 5.74 21.22 -11.66
CA SER A 923 6.07 21.05 -10.22
C SER A 923 4.87 21.20 -9.27
N ALA A 924 3.77 21.80 -9.71
CA ALA A 924 2.61 22.09 -8.87
C ALA A 924 2.04 20.82 -8.19
N HIS A 925 1.77 20.92 -6.88
CA HIS A 925 1.23 19.84 -6.03
C HIS A 925 2.10 18.56 -5.92
N LEU A 926 3.27 18.51 -6.55
CA LEU A 926 4.24 17.43 -6.39
C LEU A 926 5.12 17.70 -5.17
N ASP A 927 5.45 16.63 -4.44
CA ASP A 927 6.46 16.66 -3.38
C ASP A 927 7.88 16.65 -3.96
N ALA A 928 8.89 16.91 -3.11
CA ALA A 928 10.29 17.04 -3.52
C ALA A 928 10.80 15.83 -4.33
N GLU A 929 10.38 14.62 -3.94
CA GLU A 929 10.78 13.38 -4.59
C GLU A 929 10.12 13.24 -5.98
N MET A 930 8.81 13.43 -6.07
CA MET A 930 8.09 13.34 -7.35
C MET A 930 8.51 14.45 -8.32
N ARG A 931 8.95 15.63 -7.85
CA ARG A 931 9.53 16.68 -8.70
C ARG A 931 10.79 16.17 -9.41
N ILE A 932 11.75 15.61 -8.66
CA ILE A 932 13.01 15.09 -9.22
C ILE A 932 12.74 13.95 -10.20
N VAL A 933 11.84 13.02 -9.86
CA VAL A 933 11.43 11.92 -10.75
C VAL A 933 10.79 12.47 -12.03
N ALA A 934 9.87 13.42 -11.92
CA ALA A 934 9.24 14.05 -13.08
C ALA A 934 10.27 14.80 -13.96
N SER A 935 11.22 15.52 -13.37
CA SER A 935 12.30 16.18 -14.12
C SER A 935 13.14 15.18 -14.90
N LYS A 936 13.50 14.04 -14.28
CA LYS A 936 14.25 12.95 -14.94
C LYS A 936 13.48 12.34 -16.10
N VAL A 937 12.19 12.08 -15.92
CA VAL A 937 11.31 11.53 -16.96
C VAL A 937 11.19 12.50 -18.14
N ILE A 938 10.92 13.79 -17.89
CA ILE A 938 10.78 14.81 -18.93
C ILE A 938 12.10 14.95 -19.71
N LYS A 939 13.23 15.14 -19.01
CA LYS A 939 14.53 15.32 -19.67
C LYS A 939 14.90 14.13 -20.54
N ARG A 940 14.79 12.91 -19.99
CA ARG A 940 15.13 11.68 -20.71
C ARG A 940 14.22 11.47 -21.91
N PHE A 941 12.91 11.68 -21.76
CA PHE A 941 11.96 11.52 -22.86
C PHE A 941 12.22 12.50 -24.02
N ILE A 942 12.53 13.76 -23.71
CA ILE A 942 12.80 14.79 -24.71
C ILE A 942 14.11 14.52 -25.45
N LEU A 943 15.16 14.09 -24.72
CA LEU A 943 16.44 13.71 -25.31
C LEU A 943 16.31 12.46 -26.20
N ASP A 944 15.64 11.41 -25.72
CA ASP A 944 15.48 10.14 -26.46
C ASP A 944 14.65 10.33 -27.75
N ARG A 945 13.67 11.23 -27.73
CA ARG A 945 12.81 11.53 -28.89
C ARG A 945 13.36 12.63 -29.80
N LYS A 946 14.45 13.31 -29.41
CA LYS A 946 15.04 14.46 -30.13
C LYS A 946 14.02 15.58 -30.41
N LYS A 947 13.18 15.90 -29.42
CA LYS A 947 12.10 16.92 -29.53
C LYS A 947 12.41 18.16 -28.69
N THR A 948 11.61 19.21 -28.81
CA THR A 948 11.82 20.44 -28.03
C THR A 948 10.74 20.59 -26.96
N ALA A 949 11.12 21.10 -25.80
CA ALA A 949 10.17 21.38 -24.72
C ALA A 949 10.32 22.82 -24.19
N PHE A 950 9.21 23.51 -24.03
CA PHE A 950 9.13 24.75 -23.25
C PHE A 950 8.46 24.46 -21.92
N VAL A 951 9.14 24.81 -20.83
CA VAL A 951 8.71 24.50 -19.48
C VAL A 951 8.62 25.81 -18.69
N ALA A 952 7.41 26.22 -18.28
CA ALA A 952 7.26 27.31 -17.31
C ALA A 952 7.37 26.74 -15.90
N GLU A 953 8.33 27.25 -15.13
CA GLU A 953 8.60 26.75 -13.78
C GLU A 953 8.87 27.87 -12.78
N HIS A 954 8.65 27.52 -11.52
CA HIS A 954 9.03 28.33 -10.36
C HIS A 954 9.98 27.59 -9.42
N ASP A 955 10.16 26.28 -9.62
CA ASP A 955 11.07 25.47 -8.82
C ASP A 955 12.49 25.51 -9.40
N PHE A 956 13.46 25.97 -8.60
CA PHE A 956 14.86 26.11 -9.04
C PHE A 956 15.51 24.77 -9.40
N ILE A 957 15.19 23.71 -8.66
CA ILE A 957 15.83 22.40 -8.83
C ILE A 957 15.32 21.77 -10.13
N MET A 958 14.02 21.82 -10.37
CA MET A 958 13.42 21.36 -11.61
C MET A 958 13.88 22.21 -12.80
N ALA A 959 13.95 23.53 -12.65
CA ALA A 959 14.42 24.43 -13.70
C ALA A 959 15.87 24.17 -14.09
N THR A 960 16.78 24.08 -13.13
CA THR A 960 18.21 23.83 -13.39
C THR A 960 18.47 22.42 -13.94
N TYR A 961 17.71 21.43 -13.48
CA TYR A 961 17.85 20.06 -13.98
C TYR A 961 17.35 19.94 -15.44
N LEU A 962 16.24 20.59 -15.77
CA LEU A 962 15.62 20.52 -17.09
C LEU A 962 16.29 21.40 -18.13
N ALA A 963 16.68 22.63 -17.78
CA ALA A 963 17.05 23.65 -18.75
C ALA A 963 18.37 23.39 -19.48
N ASP A 964 18.33 23.48 -20.81
CA ASP A 964 19.50 23.74 -21.65
C ASP A 964 19.65 25.25 -21.91
N ARG A 965 18.51 25.93 -22.05
CA ARG A 965 18.41 27.40 -22.16
C ARG A 965 17.32 27.95 -21.25
N MET A 966 17.44 29.21 -20.88
CA MET A 966 16.49 29.90 -20.00
C MET A 966 15.97 31.20 -20.61
N ILE A 967 14.68 31.45 -20.43
CA ILE A 967 14.02 32.73 -20.70
C ILE A 967 13.68 33.36 -19.36
N VAL A 968 14.27 34.52 -19.08
CA VAL A 968 13.99 35.28 -17.86
C VAL A 968 13.00 36.40 -18.18
N TYR A 969 11.95 36.49 -17.38
CA TYR A 969 10.96 37.55 -17.48
C TYR A 969 11.33 38.72 -16.56
N GLU A 970 11.18 39.94 -17.08
CA GLU A 970 11.45 41.19 -16.37
C GLU A 970 10.22 42.10 -16.38
N GLY A 971 10.22 43.09 -15.48
CA GLY A 971 9.15 44.09 -15.40
C GLY A 971 8.28 43.94 -14.15
N LYS A 972 7.13 44.62 -14.15
CA LYS A 972 6.20 44.64 -13.01
C LYS A 972 5.07 43.64 -13.25
N PRO A 973 4.88 42.63 -12.39
CA PRO A 973 3.82 41.64 -12.55
C PRO A 973 2.45 42.29 -12.70
N SER A 974 1.60 41.71 -13.55
CA SER A 974 0.23 42.18 -13.81
C SER A 974 0.11 43.59 -14.42
N ILE A 975 1.22 44.26 -14.77
CA ILE A 975 1.23 45.59 -15.40
C ILE A 975 1.93 45.54 -16.76
N ASP A 976 3.25 45.39 -16.77
CA ASP A 976 4.07 45.44 -17.98
C ASP A 976 5.29 44.55 -17.80
N CYS A 977 5.43 43.55 -18.66
CA CYS A 977 6.48 42.54 -18.56
C CYS A 977 7.14 42.28 -19.92
N VAL A 978 8.45 42.00 -19.87
CA VAL A 978 9.27 41.66 -21.02
C VAL A 978 9.80 40.24 -20.86
N ALA A 979 9.61 39.39 -21.88
CA ALA A 979 10.26 38.09 -21.97
C ALA A 979 11.53 38.21 -22.81
N ASN A 980 12.68 37.90 -22.20
CA ASN A 980 13.98 37.96 -22.87
C ASN A 980 14.17 36.82 -23.89
N PRO A 981 15.12 36.94 -24.83
CA PRO A 981 15.51 35.82 -25.69
C PRO A 981 16.07 34.64 -24.86
N PRO A 982 16.06 33.40 -25.38
CA PRO A 982 16.62 32.25 -24.70
C PRO A 982 18.14 32.41 -24.52
N GLN A 983 18.60 32.39 -23.27
CA GLN A 983 20.00 32.52 -22.88
C GLN A 983 20.55 31.18 -22.37
N SER A 984 21.88 31.09 -22.18
CA SER A 984 22.50 29.93 -21.51
C SER A 984 22.00 29.80 -20.07
N LEU A 985 22.09 28.59 -19.49
CA LEU A 985 21.76 28.34 -18.08
C LEU A 985 22.49 29.31 -17.15
N MET A 986 23.80 29.51 -17.36
CA MET A 986 24.64 30.39 -16.54
C MET A 986 24.21 31.85 -16.63
N THR A 987 24.02 32.37 -17.84
CA THR A 987 23.63 33.77 -18.06
C THR A 987 22.22 34.03 -17.53
N GLY A 988 21.28 33.13 -17.82
CA GLY A 988 19.90 33.23 -17.37
C GLY A 988 19.76 33.13 -15.86
N MET A 989 20.44 32.19 -15.20
CA MET A 989 20.41 32.07 -13.74
C MET A 989 21.05 33.28 -13.06
N ASN A 990 22.20 33.78 -13.54
CA ASN A 990 22.80 34.98 -12.97
C ASN A 990 21.90 36.21 -13.14
N LEU A 991 21.26 36.38 -14.29
CA LEU A 991 20.30 37.47 -14.51
C LEU A 991 19.11 37.36 -13.55
N PHE A 992 18.50 36.18 -13.46
CA PHE A 992 17.36 35.95 -12.58
C PHE A 992 17.70 36.14 -11.09
N LEU A 993 18.83 35.60 -10.64
CA LEU A 993 19.28 35.69 -9.25
C LEU A 993 19.74 37.09 -8.87
N SER A 994 20.27 37.87 -9.81
CA SER A 994 20.60 39.29 -9.58
C SER A 994 19.34 40.11 -9.25
N HIS A 995 18.19 39.79 -9.86
CA HIS A 995 16.90 40.42 -9.52
C HIS A 995 16.39 40.04 -8.13
N LEU A 996 16.86 38.92 -7.58
CA LEU A 996 16.49 38.42 -6.26
C LEU A 996 17.52 38.77 -5.18
N ASP A 997 18.69 39.30 -5.58
CA ASP A 997 19.84 39.61 -4.73
C ASP A 997 20.27 38.45 -3.82
N ILE A 998 20.35 37.24 -4.40
CA ILE A 998 20.67 36.00 -3.69
C ILE A 998 21.68 35.20 -4.50
N THR A 999 22.73 34.72 -3.82
CA THR A 999 23.76 33.87 -4.43
C THR A 999 23.49 32.38 -4.14
N PHE A 1000 23.84 31.54 -5.11
CA PHE A 1000 23.78 30.09 -5.05
C PHE A 1000 25.19 29.48 -5.21
N ARG A 1001 25.47 28.43 -4.43
CA ARG A 1001 26.66 27.58 -4.58
C ARG A 1001 26.26 26.13 -4.80
N ARG A 1002 27.11 25.32 -5.42
CA ARG A 1002 26.92 23.86 -5.44
C ARG A 1002 27.69 23.21 -4.30
N ASP A 1003 27.07 22.22 -3.65
CA ASP A 1003 27.80 21.33 -2.75
C ASP A 1003 28.57 20.29 -3.57
N PRO A 1004 29.90 20.20 -3.43
CA PRO A 1004 30.73 19.31 -4.25
C PRO A 1004 30.44 17.82 -4.04
N ALA A 1005 29.78 17.42 -2.95
CA ALA A 1005 29.49 16.01 -2.68
C ALA A 1005 28.28 15.47 -3.47
N ASN A 1006 27.28 16.31 -3.72
CA ASN A 1006 25.97 15.89 -4.24
C ASN A 1006 25.44 16.80 -5.37
N PHE A 1007 26.19 17.83 -5.76
CA PHE A 1007 25.83 18.86 -6.75
C PHE A 1007 24.56 19.65 -6.40
N TRP A 1008 24.18 19.66 -5.12
CA TRP A 1008 23.01 20.37 -4.63
C TRP A 1008 23.23 21.88 -4.64
N HIS A 1009 22.24 22.63 -5.15
CA HIS A 1009 22.25 24.09 -5.15
C HIS A 1009 21.84 24.65 -3.79
N ARG A 1010 22.76 25.35 -3.15
CA ARG A 1010 22.65 25.92 -1.81
C ARG A 1010 22.53 27.42 -1.87
N ILE A 1011 21.48 27.94 -1.25
CA ILE A 1011 21.25 29.37 -1.05
C ILE A 1011 22.19 29.89 0.05
N ASN A 1012 22.91 30.96 -0.22
CA ASN A 1012 23.69 31.62 0.83
C ASN A 1012 22.81 32.54 1.68
N LYS A 1013 23.07 32.54 2.99
CA LYS A 1013 22.42 33.45 3.93
C LYS A 1013 23.16 34.79 3.85
N GLN A 1014 22.40 35.88 3.72
CA GLN A 1014 22.94 37.24 3.61
C GLN A 1014 23.92 37.56 4.76
N ASP A 1015 24.96 38.35 4.45
CA ASP A 1015 25.99 38.85 5.39
C ASP A 1015 27.02 37.84 5.93
N LEU A 1016 27.06 36.62 5.41
CA LEU A 1016 28.17 35.69 5.68
C LEU A 1016 29.41 36.02 4.84
N THR A 1017 30.60 35.78 5.37
CA THR A 1017 31.89 35.96 4.65
C THR A 1017 31.91 35.23 3.31
N GLU A 1018 31.28 34.05 3.24
CA GLU A 1018 31.18 33.23 2.02
C GLU A 1018 30.28 33.86 0.93
N ASP A 1019 29.30 34.69 1.30
CA ASP A 1019 28.44 35.43 0.36
C ASP A 1019 29.18 36.66 -0.20
N ARG A 1020 30.01 37.30 0.62
CA ARG A 1020 30.84 38.47 0.24
C ARG A 1020 32.02 38.11 -0.66
N GLU A 1021 32.47 36.85 -0.66
CA GLU A 1021 33.57 36.37 -1.50
C GLU A 1021 33.13 35.91 -2.90
N GLN A 1022 31.83 35.67 -3.13
CA GLN A 1022 31.34 35.24 -4.45
C GLN A 1022 31.18 36.42 -5.42
N SER A 1023 31.79 36.32 -6.59
CA SER A 1023 31.69 37.33 -7.67
C SER A 1023 30.50 37.11 -8.61
N TYR A 1024 29.87 35.93 -8.57
CA TYR A 1024 28.74 35.53 -9.41
C TYR A 1024 27.61 34.99 -8.55
N TYR A 1025 26.36 35.27 -8.94
CA TYR A 1025 25.17 34.78 -8.26
C TYR A 1025 24.96 33.27 -8.46
N TYR A 1026 25.56 32.67 -9.49
CA TYR A 1026 25.52 31.24 -9.78
C TYR A 1026 26.87 30.74 -10.33
N LEU A 1027 27.44 29.70 -9.70
CA LEU A 1027 28.68 29.02 -10.09
C LEU A 1027 28.39 27.58 -10.56
N ASP A 1028 29.03 27.15 -11.66
CA ASP A 1028 28.81 25.82 -12.27
C ASP A 1028 29.79 24.74 -11.78
N ASP A 1029 30.82 25.11 -11.02
CA ASP A 1029 32.00 24.28 -10.71
C ASP A 1029 31.69 22.86 -10.17
#